data_AF-A0A4U5PBQ7-F1
#
_entry.id   AF-A0A4U5PBQ7-F1
#
_cell.length_a   1.000
_cell.length_b   1.000
_cell.length_c   1.000
_cell.angle_alpha   90.00
_cell.angle_beta   90.00
_cell.angle_gamma   90.00
#
_symmetry.space_group_name_H-M   'P 1'
#
loop_
_entity.id
_entity.type
_entity.pdbx_description
1 polymer ?
#
loop_
_entity_poly.entity_id
_entity_poly.type
_entity_poly.pdbx_seq_one_letter_code
_entity_poly.pdbx_strand_id
1 'polypeptide(L)'
;MLCFCFVYVPSFQRQCQCYMEEKTSLLYLVSDANVFVARSSDHRALREFLARVLRNSTLRLFGTSTLETTRRRIQQMLAEHNKQLKQILEDAQNIRNRSIQSQVDVLAIRNFFLETRLASLTDAALPSAGHLLRRISTDTLRLLPHEKRLSALFLLYAHKITSLGSNAETAIHQILCASQLAHDDQLPSCSSSCRGSAVDEENKKMATIPDPMQISRNTQIESLSSEPRRRRRMSEYDLEKSGTKLGLTICAHLQEGKMVAEVTGTQDESSQAKIGDEVLAVDGTPISDLKSASEAEVLLRKGRILKMRRVQSVEIKPPEPPPHLADRSLLTTSIREEKLQKSICELVETEKAFVGDLEKLVRQYARAAQLAILESAEKLLKVQKTFLEDLIDAAGDLATGACVVSSPQVKDSMLRISALFVNKCSKFKVYSEYSAAYLRFQQTIIKQSAVRDKLRDLNESGQQNESVESLMIKPIQRVLKYPLFLEQMIQSCPKESVEQRQASQALSRMQALASYVNEMQRLQEEYGSLFEQIIRANKRYLTTNNISIDFSQLIMFAHLKWLNSDDKKNSDCVAFVFATLILICPHKNKAKNCRIIPIRDIEINESETASTNTLFVFVLIHLNAHDDIVYHLACCQAEIKTQFLKSVRKAAQNRRVEESAKRPVSGSSHSDGGYGSEKHEEKKF
;
A
#
# COMPACT_ATOMS: atom_id res chain seq x y z
N MET A 1 -10.66 -6.93 -36.65
CA MET A 1 -10.03 -8.00 -35.84
C MET A 1 -9.93 -7.48 -34.41
N LEU A 2 -10.27 -8.30 -33.42
CA LEU A 2 -10.39 -7.91 -32.01
C LEU A 2 -9.16 -8.37 -31.23
N CYS A 3 -8.27 -7.45 -30.86
CA CYS A 3 -7.06 -7.74 -30.07
C CYS A 3 -7.23 -7.20 -28.65
N PHE A 4 -7.27 -8.10 -27.67
CA PHE A 4 -7.50 -7.77 -26.26
C PHE A 4 -6.37 -8.32 -25.41
N CYS A 5 -5.72 -7.47 -24.62
CA CYS A 5 -4.67 -7.90 -23.71
C CYS A 5 -4.46 -6.89 -22.57
N PHE A 6 -3.91 -7.40 -21.47
CA PHE A 6 -3.39 -6.57 -20.39
C PHE A 6 -2.03 -6.00 -20.79
N VAL A 7 -1.98 -4.68 -20.79
CA VAL A 7 -0.79 -3.91 -21.07
C VAL A 7 -0.36 -3.18 -19.82
N TYR A 8 0.91 -3.34 -19.44
CA TYR A 8 1.55 -2.39 -18.54
C TYR A 8 2.07 -1.22 -19.38
N VAL A 9 1.47 -0.04 -19.24
CA VAL A 9 1.95 1.18 -19.90
C VAL A 9 2.80 1.95 -18.88
N PRO A 10 4.11 2.12 -19.12
CA PRO A 10 5.01 2.78 -18.17
C PRO A 10 4.54 4.18 -17.74
N SER A 11 3.93 4.92 -18.66
CA SER A 11 3.40 6.26 -18.42
C SER A 11 2.22 6.31 -17.44
N PHE A 12 1.50 5.19 -17.27
CA PHE A 12 0.31 5.11 -16.42
C PHE A 12 0.53 4.32 -15.12
N GLN A 13 1.69 3.67 -14.95
CA GLN A 13 2.06 2.81 -13.81
C GLN A 13 1.01 1.72 -13.43
N ARG A 14 0.02 1.45 -14.30
CA ARG A 14 -1.13 0.56 -14.03
C ARG A 14 -1.34 -0.43 -15.17
N GLN A 15 -2.16 -1.46 -14.90
CA GLN A 15 -2.65 -2.37 -15.91
C GLN A 15 -3.77 -1.70 -16.72
N CYS A 16 -3.62 -1.66 -18.04
CA CYS A 16 -4.61 -1.10 -18.96
C CYS A 16 -5.15 -2.20 -19.89
N GLN A 17 -6.43 -2.10 -20.23
CA GLN A 17 -7.09 -2.94 -21.23
C GLN A 17 -7.03 -2.23 -22.58
N CYS A 18 -6.62 -2.93 -23.64
CA CYS A 18 -6.56 -2.35 -24.99
C CYS A 18 -7.63 -2.96 -25.91
N TYR A 19 -8.23 -2.12 -26.75
CA TYR A 19 -9.17 -2.48 -27.80
C TYR A 19 -8.82 -1.74 -29.09
N MET A 20 -8.61 -2.46 -30.19
CA MET A 20 -8.30 -1.86 -31.49
C MET A 20 -9.42 -2.15 -32.49
N GLU A 21 -9.97 -1.11 -33.08
CA GLU A 21 -10.99 -1.20 -34.12
C GLU A 21 -10.37 -0.99 -35.50
N GLU A 22 -10.25 -2.06 -36.29
CA GLU A 22 -9.59 -1.98 -37.61
C GLU A 22 -10.36 -1.13 -38.63
N LYS A 23 -11.70 -1.03 -38.50
CA LYS A 23 -12.53 -0.27 -39.45
C LYS A 23 -12.36 1.24 -39.31
N THR A 24 -12.02 1.73 -38.12
CA THR A 24 -11.96 3.16 -37.79
C THR A 24 -10.54 3.64 -37.51
N SER A 25 -9.54 2.74 -37.48
CA SER A 25 -8.14 3.03 -37.11
C SER A 25 -8.03 3.72 -35.75
N LEU A 26 -8.80 3.22 -34.78
CA LEU A 26 -8.82 3.69 -33.40
C LEU A 26 -8.33 2.59 -32.46
N LEU A 27 -7.41 2.96 -31.57
CA LEU A 27 -6.95 2.14 -30.45
C LEU A 27 -7.43 2.79 -29.16
N TYR A 28 -8.27 2.08 -28.45
CA TYR A 28 -8.80 2.46 -27.15
C TYR A 28 -7.95 1.80 -26.06
N LEU A 29 -7.48 2.57 -25.10
CA LEU A 29 -6.78 2.11 -23.90
C LEU A 29 -7.62 2.50 -22.70
N VAL A 30 -8.13 1.51 -21.99
CA VAL A 30 -9.00 1.68 -20.83
C VAL A 30 -8.22 1.37 -19.56
N SER A 31 -8.22 2.32 -18.64
CA SER A 31 -7.74 2.19 -17.26
C SER A 31 -8.93 2.44 -16.32
N ASP A 32 -8.81 2.02 -15.05
CA ASP A 32 -9.89 1.99 -14.03
C ASP A 32 -10.78 3.25 -13.93
N ALA A 33 -10.30 4.41 -14.39
CA ALA A 33 -11.05 5.67 -14.38
C ALA A 33 -11.01 6.46 -15.71
N ASN A 34 -10.24 6.02 -16.71
CA ASN A 34 -9.96 6.82 -17.90
C ASN A 34 -9.95 5.96 -19.16
N VAL A 35 -10.46 6.52 -20.26
CA VAL A 35 -10.34 5.93 -21.59
C VAL A 35 -9.52 6.87 -22.46
N PHE A 36 -8.43 6.34 -23.01
CA PHE A 36 -7.60 7.03 -23.97
C PHE A 36 -7.88 6.48 -25.36
N VAL A 37 -8.01 7.36 -26.34
CA VAL A 37 -8.20 6.99 -27.74
C VAL A 37 -7.00 7.46 -28.53
N ALA A 38 -6.25 6.52 -29.09
CA ALA A 38 -5.19 6.78 -30.05
C ALA A 38 -5.76 6.60 -31.46
N ARG A 39 -5.73 7.68 -32.25
CA ARG A 39 -6.12 7.69 -33.65
C ARG A 39 -4.88 7.81 -34.52
N SER A 40 -4.78 6.99 -35.55
CA SER A 40 -3.74 7.10 -36.57
C SER A 40 -4.37 6.96 -37.94
N SER A 41 -3.85 7.69 -38.92
CA SER A 41 -4.16 7.49 -40.34
C SER A 41 -3.49 6.23 -40.91
N ASP A 42 -2.45 5.72 -40.26
CA ASP A 42 -1.76 4.48 -40.62
C ASP A 42 -2.09 3.36 -39.62
N HIS A 43 -2.88 2.38 -40.09
CA HIS A 43 -3.27 1.20 -39.35
C HIS A 43 -2.07 0.30 -38.99
N ARG A 44 -1.01 0.29 -39.80
CA ARG A 44 0.20 -0.52 -39.52
C ARG A 44 0.95 0.03 -38.30
N ALA A 45 1.08 1.35 -38.21
CA ALA A 45 1.69 2.02 -37.06
C ALA A 45 0.97 1.73 -35.73
N LEU A 46 -0.38 1.73 -35.73
CA LEU A 46 -1.17 1.37 -34.54
C LEU A 46 -0.96 -0.09 -34.13
N ARG A 47 -0.90 -1.00 -35.10
CA ARG A 47 -0.63 -2.42 -34.86
C ARG A 47 0.75 -2.64 -34.26
N GLU A 48 1.77 -1.98 -34.82
CA GLU A 48 3.14 -2.08 -34.36
C GLU A 48 3.31 -1.49 -32.95
N PHE A 49 2.66 -0.36 -32.69
CA PHE A 49 2.58 0.22 -31.35
C PHE A 49 1.97 -0.77 -30.35
N LEU A 50 0.81 -1.35 -30.67
CA LEU A 50 0.15 -2.35 -29.83
C LEU A 50 1.05 -3.57 -29.60
N ALA A 51 1.69 -4.11 -30.65
CA ALA A 51 2.59 -5.26 -30.55
C ALA A 51 3.79 -4.98 -29.65
N ARG A 52 4.42 -3.81 -29.78
CA ARG A 52 5.57 -3.39 -28.96
C ARG A 52 5.19 -3.23 -27.48
N VAL A 53 4.03 -2.66 -27.25
CA VAL A 53 3.45 -2.43 -25.94
C VAL A 53 3.08 -3.77 -25.26
N LEU A 54 2.54 -4.73 -26.02
CA LEU A 54 2.28 -6.10 -25.56
C LEU A 54 3.55 -6.90 -25.29
N ARG A 55 4.57 -6.75 -26.13
CA ARG A 55 5.88 -7.38 -25.94
C ARG A 55 6.52 -6.95 -24.63
N ASN A 56 6.56 -5.63 -24.38
CA ASN A 56 7.11 -5.07 -23.14
C ASN A 56 6.32 -5.49 -21.90
N SER A 57 4.98 -5.53 -21.98
CA SER A 57 4.16 -5.98 -20.86
C SER A 57 4.37 -7.46 -20.56
N THR A 58 4.54 -8.28 -21.59
CA THR A 58 4.77 -9.72 -21.47
C THR A 58 6.12 -10.02 -20.83
N LEU A 59 7.19 -9.34 -21.25
CA LEU A 59 8.52 -9.50 -20.64
C LEU A 59 8.52 -9.14 -19.15
N ARG A 60 7.83 -8.05 -18.77
CA ARG A 60 7.67 -7.65 -17.36
C ARG A 60 6.88 -8.66 -16.55
N LEU A 61 5.78 -9.19 -17.10
CA LEU A 61 4.94 -10.18 -16.41
C LEU A 61 5.72 -11.44 -16.04
N PHE A 62 6.62 -11.89 -16.89
CA PHE A 62 7.43 -13.10 -16.65
C PHE A 62 8.75 -12.81 -15.93
N GLY A 63 9.06 -11.55 -15.63
CA GLY A 63 10.29 -11.15 -14.93
C GLY A 63 11.58 -11.47 -15.71
N THR A 64 11.51 -11.48 -17.05
CA THR A 64 12.62 -11.90 -17.93
C THR A 64 12.93 -10.83 -18.96
N SER A 65 14.22 -10.64 -19.26
CA SER A 65 14.69 -9.76 -20.35
C SER A 65 14.86 -10.48 -21.70
N THR A 66 14.77 -11.82 -21.73
CA THR A 66 15.06 -12.64 -22.91
C THR A 66 13.79 -13.14 -23.60
N LEU A 67 13.56 -12.70 -24.84
CA LEU A 67 12.39 -13.06 -25.65
C LEU A 67 12.22 -14.59 -25.81
N GLU A 68 13.32 -15.32 -26.00
CA GLU A 68 13.28 -16.77 -26.19
C GLU A 68 12.79 -17.54 -24.96
N THR A 69 13.19 -17.11 -23.75
CA THR A 69 12.77 -17.80 -22.52
C THR A 69 11.30 -17.56 -22.24
N THR A 70 10.82 -16.33 -22.46
CA THR A 70 9.40 -15.99 -22.37
C THR A 70 8.58 -16.77 -23.40
N ARG A 71 9.08 -16.88 -24.65
CA ARG A 71 8.44 -17.67 -25.71
C ARG A 71 8.30 -19.14 -25.30
N ARG A 72 9.38 -19.77 -24.84
CA ARG A 72 9.36 -21.18 -24.39
C ARG A 72 8.38 -21.40 -23.24
N ARG A 73 8.34 -20.49 -22.26
CA ARG A 73 7.39 -20.56 -21.14
C ARG A 73 5.93 -20.46 -21.60
N ILE A 74 5.61 -19.51 -22.48
CA ILE A 74 4.25 -19.37 -23.02
C ILE A 74 3.85 -20.61 -23.84
N GLN A 75 4.76 -21.17 -24.63
CA GLN A 75 4.53 -22.41 -25.38
C GLN A 75 4.31 -23.62 -24.46
N GLN A 76 5.05 -23.74 -23.35
CA GLN A 76 4.83 -24.77 -22.33
C GLN A 76 3.46 -24.63 -21.67
N MET A 77 3.04 -23.41 -21.31
CA MET A 77 1.72 -23.16 -20.74
C MET A 77 0.58 -23.51 -21.72
N LEU A 78 0.74 -23.17 -23.00
CA LEU A 78 -0.23 -23.55 -24.05
C LEU A 78 -0.31 -25.08 -24.21
N ALA A 79 0.83 -25.77 -24.18
CA ALA A 79 0.86 -27.23 -24.26
C ALA A 79 0.14 -27.88 -23.07
N GLU A 80 0.36 -27.38 -21.85
CA GLU A 80 -0.31 -27.85 -20.64
C GLU A 80 -1.82 -27.60 -20.67
N HIS A 81 -2.25 -26.40 -21.05
CA HIS A 81 -3.68 -26.10 -21.21
C HIS A 81 -4.34 -26.97 -22.29
N ASN A 82 -3.65 -27.23 -23.41
CA ASN A 82 -4.17 -28.11 -24.46
C ASN A 82 -4.27 -29.56 -23.98
N LYS A 83 -3.35 -30.02 -23.12
CA LYS A 83 -3.44 -31.34 -22.46
C LYS A 83 -4.64 -31.40 -21.50
N GLN A 84 -4.84 -30.36 -20.68
CA GLN A 84 -6.01 -30.25 -19.79
C GLN A 84 -7.32 -30.24 -20.59
N LEU A 85 -7.35 -29.54 -21.72
CA LEU A 85 -8.53 -29.47 -22.58
C LEU A 85 -8.86 -30.82 -23.21
N LYS A 86 -7.84 -31.60 -23.63
CA LYS A 86 -8.04 -32.99 -24.08
C LYS A 86 -8.58 -33.88 -22.96
N GLN A 87 -8.01 -33.79 -21.76
CA GLN A 87 -8.49 -34.55 -20.59
C GLN A 87 -9.95 -34.23 -20.26
N ILE A 88 -10.32 -32.94 -20.20
CA ILE A 88 -11.69 -32.50 -19.92
C ILE A 88 -12.65 -32.97 -21.01
N LEU A 89 -12.23 -32.96 -22.27
CA LEU A 89 -13.06 -33.46 -23.38
C LEU A 89 -13.20 -34.98 -23.37
N GLU A 90 -12.16 -35.73 -22.99
CA GLU A 90 -12.18 -37.18 -22.81
C GLU A 90 -13.08 -37.58 -21.63
N ASP A 91 -12.96 -36.90 -20.49
CA ASP A 91 -13.81 -37.09 -19.30
C ASP A 91 -15.29 -36.74 -19.59
N ALA A 92 -15.52 -35.82 -20.54
CA ALA A 92 -16.85 -35.36 -20.94
C ALA A 92 -17.57 -36.27 -21.94
N GLN A 93 -16.90 -37.24 -22.56
CA GLN A 93 -17.51 -38.13 -23.58
C GLN A 93 -18.72 -38.92 -23.04
N ASN A 94 -18.90 -39.01 -21.71
CA ASN A 94 -20.01 -39.74 -21.09
C ASN A 94 -21.16 -38.88 -20.54
N ILE A 95 -21.08 -37.54 -20.48
CA ILE A 95 -22.16 -36.72 -19.90
C ILE A 95 -22.23 -35.33 -20.56
N ARG A 96 -23.38 -35.00 -21.18
CA ARG A 96 -23.71 -33.60 -21.58
C ARG A 96 -23.96 -32.76 -20.33
N ASN A 97 -22.91 -32.21 -19.72
CA ASN A 97 -23.00 -31.36 -18.55
C ASN A 97 -22.63 -29.90 -18.90
N ARG A 98 -23.52 -28.94 -18.60
CA ARG A 98 -23.27 -27.50 -18.81
C ARG A 98 -22.04 -26.99 -18.04
N SER A 99 -21.70 -27.61 -16.91
CA SER A 99 -20.51 -27.27 -16.11
C SER A 99 -19.20 -27.50 -16.88
N ILE A 100 -19.12 -28.58 -17.65
CA ILE A 100 -17.94 -28.92 -18.46
C ILE A 100 -17.74 -27.90 -19.58
N GLN A 101 -18.83 -27.48 -20.24
CA GLN A 101 -18.78 -26.47 -21.29
C GLN A 101 -18.22 -25.13 -20.76
N SER A 102 -18.65 -24.71 -19.57
CA SER A 102 -18.13 -23.49 -18.95
C SER A 102 -16.64 -23.60 -18.59
N GLN A 103 -16.14 -24.77 -18.19
CA GLN A 103 -14.70 -24.99 -17.96
C GLN A 103 -13.89 -24.95 -19.26
N VAL A 104 -14.39 -25.56 -20.33
CA VAL A 104 -13.79 -25.49 -21.67
C VAL A 104 -13.71 -24.05 -22.16
N ASP A 105 -14.77 -23.26 -21.95
CA ASP A 105 -14.81 -21.87 -22.39
C ASP A 105 -13.85 -20.98 -21.56
N VAL A 106 -13.70 -21.23 -20.24
CA VAL A 106 -12.69 -20.54 -19.41
C VAL A 106 -11.26 -20.82 -19.88
N LEU A 107 -10.95 -22.08 -20.22
CA LEU A 107 -9.63 -22.44 -20.75
C LEU A 107 -9.39 -21.84 -22.15
N ALA A 108 -10.43 -21.80 -23.00
CA ALA A 108 -10.35 -21.17 -24.32
C ALA A 108 -10.06 -19.66 -24.23
N ILE A 109 -10.66 -18.96 -23.27
CA ILE A 109 -10.34 -17.55 -22.96
C ILE A 109 -8.87 -17.41 -22.54
N ARG A 110 -8.37 -18.30 -21.67
CA ARG A 110 -6.96 -18.26 -21.21
C ARG A 110 -5.98 -18.50 -22.36
N ASN A 111 -6.26 -19.47 -23.24
CA ASN A 111 -5.42 -19.76 -24.41
C ASN A 111 -5.37 -18.58 -25.38
N PHE A 112 -6.50 -17.92 -25.64
CA PHE A 112 -6.53 -16.72 -26.48
C PHE A 112 -5.60 -15.61 -26.00
N PHE A 113 -5.57 -15.34 -24.70
CA PHE A 113 -4.65 -14.35 -24.14
C PHE A 113 -3.17 -14.77 -24.29
N LEU A 114 -2.87 -16.05 -24.11
CA LEU A 114 -1.52 -16.58 -24.30
C LEU A 114 -1.08 -16.54 -25.78
N GLU A 115 -1.97 -16.88 -26.71
CA GLU A 115 -1.73 -16.82 -28.16
C GLU A 115 -1.51 -15.37 -28.62
N THR A 116 -2.29 -14.42 -28.09
CA THR A 116 -2.14 -12.99 -28.41
C THR A 116 -0.78 -12.47 -27.92
N ARG A 117 -0.34 -12.88 -26.72
CA ARG A 117 1.00 -12.55 -26.22
C ARG A 117 2.10 -13.23 -27.04
N LEU A 118 1.92 -14.49 -27.41
CA LEU A 118 2.88 -15.22 -28.24
C LEU A 118 3.04 -14.55 -29.61
N ALA A 119 1.94 -14.16 -30.25
CA ALA A 119 1.95 -13.45 -31.53
C ALA A 119 2.72 -12.12 -31.45
N SER A 120 2.61 -11.39 -30.34
CA SER A 120 3.39 -10.15 -30.11
C SER A 120 4.90 -10.37 -29.95
N LEU A 121 5.32 -11.58 -29.58
CA LEU A 121 6.72 -11.96 -29.42
C LEU A 121 7.33 -12.50 -30.74
N THR A 122 6.50 -13.00 -31.66
CA THR A 122 6.95 -13.62 -32.91
C THR A 122 6.62 -12.80 -34.15
N ASP A 123 6.13 -11.57 -33.98
CA ASP A 123 5.62 -10.69 -35.05
C ASP A 123 4.59 -11.38 -35.97
N ALA A 124 3.86 -12.35 -35.40
CA ALA A 124 2.79 -13.06 -36.09
C ALA A 124 1.50 -12.24 -36.05
N ALA A 125 0.58 -12.54 -36.97
CA ALA A 125 -0.75 -11.92 -36.97
C ALA A 125 -1.47 -12.23 -35.64
N LEU A 126 -2.01 -11.19 -34.99
CA LEU A 126 -2.75 -11.34 -33.75
C LEU A 126 -4.03 -12.18 -33.98
N PRO A 127 -4.39 -13.09 -33.06
CA PRO A 127 -5.56 -13.93 -33.21
C PRO A 127 -6.86 -13.12 -33.09
N SER A 128 -7.92 -13.56 -33.79
CA SER A 128 -9.24 -12.92 -33.74
C SER A 128 -10.13 -13.52 -32.64
N ALA A 129 -10.65 -12.68 -31.74
CA ALA A 129 -11.55 -13.11 -30.67
C ALA A 129 -12.96 -13.55 -31.14
N GLY A 130 -13.30 -13.40 -32.43
CA GLY A 130 -14.68 -13.55 -32.92
C GLY A 130 -15.35 -14.90 -32.61
N HIS A 131 -14.60 -16.00 -32.63
CA HIS A 131 -15.13 -17.34 -32.33
C HIS A 131 -15.35 -17.57 -30.83
N LEU A 132 -14.53 -16.94 -29.98
CA LEU A 132 -14.66 -17.03 -28.53
C LEU A 132 -15.85 -16.21 -28.05
N LEU A 133 -16.01 -15.01 -28.58
CA LEU A 133 -17.07 -14.07 -28.17
C LEU A 133 -18.49 -14.60 -28.45
N ARG A 134 -18.65 -15.50 -29.43
CA ARG A 134 -19.91 -16.22 -29.68
C ARG A 134 -20.20 -17.35 -28.68
N ARG A 135 -19.19 -17.80 -27.93
CA ARG A 135 -19.28 -18.95 -27.02
C ARG A 135 -19.34 -18.57 -25.53
N ILE A 136 -18.85 -17.39 -25.15
CA ILE A 136 -18.81 -17.00 -23.72
C ILE A 136 -20.23 -16.71 -23.22
N SER A 137 -20.66 -17.47 -22.22
CA SER A 137 -21.93 -17.25 -21.52
C SER A 137 -21.75 -16.41 -20.24
N THR A 138 -22.84 -15.89 -19.67
CA THR A 138 -22.84 -15.24 -18.35
C THR A 138 -22.39 -16.17 -17.23
N ASP A 139 -22.61 -17.48 -17.36
CA ASP A 139 -22.17 -18.47 -16.38
C ASP A 139 -20.66 -18.74 -16.48
N THR A 140 -20.09 -18.69 -17.69
CA THR A 140 -18.64 -18.75 -17.93
C THR A 140 -17.92 -17.59 -17.22
N LEU A 141 -18.54 -16.40 -17.19
CA LEU A 141 -17.99 -15.23 -16.50
C LEU A 141 -17.94 -15.38 -14.99
N ARG A 142 -18.90 -16.09 -14.38
CA ARG A 142 -18.95 -16.32 -12.92
C ARG A 142 -17.80 -17.20 -12.42
N LEU A 143 -17.31 -18.10 -13.27
CA LEU A 143 -16.21 -19.03 -12.96
C LEU A 143 -14.81 -18.39 -13.09
N LEU A 144 -14.71 -17.18 -13.62
CA LEU A 144 -13.43 -16.47 -13.71
C LEU A 144 -13.07 -15.81 -12.36
N PRO A 145 -11.78 -15.77 -11.98
CA PRO A 145 -11.31 -14.96 -10.85
C PRO A 145 -11.71 -13.48 -11.03
N HIS A 146 -12.00 -12.76 -9.94
CA HIS A 146 -12.51 -11.38 -9.96
C HIS A 146 -11.72 -10.47 -10.92
N GLU A 147 -10.39 -10.53 -10.87
CA GLU A 147 -9.47 -9.77 -11.73
C GLU A 147 -9.63 -10.04 -13.24
N LYS A 148 -10.12 -11.22 -13.61
CA LYS A 148 -10.31 -11.66 -15.00
C LYS A 148 -11.78 -11.55 -15.47
N ARG A 149 -12.74 -11.37 -14.55
CA ARG A 149 -14.17 -11.18 -14.89
C ARG A 149 -14.41 -9.89 -15.63
N LEU A 150 -13.81 -8.79 -15.16
CA LEU A 150 -13.95 -7.46 -15.76
C LEU A 150 -13.49 -7.44 -17.22
N SER A 151 -12.35 -8.06 -17.53
CA SER A 151 -11.83 -8.14 -18.90
C SER A 151 -12.66 -9.03 -19.81
N ALA A 152 -13.21 -10.13 -19.29
CA ALA A 152 -14.09 -11.01 -20.03
C ALA A 152 -15.49 -10.40 -20.28
N LEU A 153 -16.00 -9.62 -19.31
CA LEU A 153 -17.20 -8.79 -19.46
C LEU A 153 -16.99 -7.69 -20.50
N PHE A 154 -15.84 -7.01 -20.47
CA PHE A 154 -15.46 -5.99 -21.45
C PHE A 154 -15.39 -6.57 -22.88
N LEU A 155 -14.76 -7.73 -23.03
CA LEU A 155 -14.71 -8.53 -24.26
C LEU A 155 -16.12 -8.82 -24.82
N LEU A 156 -17.00 -9.38 -23.99
CA LEU A 156 -18.38 -9.72 -24.35
C LEU A 156 -19.22 -8.52 -24.74
N TYR A 157 -19.09 -7.42 -23.99
CA TYR A 157 -19.87 -6.20 -24.19
C TYR A 157 -19.44 -5.49 -25.48
N ALA A 158 -18.13 -5.36 -25.72
CA ALA A 158 -17.58 -4.82 -26.97
C ALA A 158 -18.04 -5.61 -28.20
N HIS A 159 -18.13 -6.94 -28.11
CA HIS A 159 -18.69 -7.77 -29.17
C HIS A 159 -20.14 -7.41 -29.50
N LYS A 160 -20.98 -7.30 -28.47
CA LYS A 160 -22.40 -6.94 -28.59
C LYS A 160 -22.57 -5.60 -29.29
N ILE A 161 -21.74 -4.61 -28.96
CA ILE A 161 -21.76 -3.27 -29.56
C ILE A 161 -21.35 -3.32 -31.04
N THR A 162 -20.27 -4.03 -31.38
CA THR A 162 -19.85 -4.19 -32.78
C THR A 162 -20.89 -4.91 -33.64
N SER A 163 -21.74 -5.75 -33.03
CA SER A 163 -22.87 -6.39 -33.73
C SER A 163 -24.13 -5.52 -33.82
N LEU A 164 -24.27 -4.50 -32.97
CA LEU A 164 -25.46 -3.62 -32.86
C LEU A 164 -25.28 -2.25 -33.55
N GLY A 165 -24.10 -1.96 -34.12
CA GLY A 165 -23.86 -0.73 -34.91
C GLY A 165 -23.92 0.59 -34.13
N SER A 166 -23.82 0.54 -32.80
CA SER A 166 -23.97 1.70 -31.91
C SER A 166 -22.65 2.47 -31.71
N ASN A 167 -22.73 3.78 -31.40
CA ASN A 167 -21.58 4.65 -31.16
C ASN A 167 -20.64 4.11 -30.06
N ALA A 168 -19.37 3.88 -30.41
CA ALA A 168 -18.35 3.31 -29.52
C ALA A 168 -18.13 4.13 -28.24
N GLU A 169 -18.28 5.45 -28.29
CA GLU A 169 -18.11 6.35 -27.14
C GLU A 169 -19.18 6.17 -26.05
N THR A 170 -20.45 6.07 -26.44
CA THR A 170 -21.58 5.87 -25.51
C THR A 170 -21.47 4.54 -24.78
N ALA A 171 -21.03 3.52 -25.52
CA ALA A 171 -20.74 2.19 -25.03
C ALA A 171 -19.61 2.18 -23.99
N ILE A 172 -18.49 2.85 -24.29
CA ILE A 172 -17.34 2.96 -23.40
C ILE A 172 -17.72 3.66 -22.07
N HIS A 173 -18.57 4.67 -22.13
CA HIS A 173 -19.08 5.35 -20.93
C HIS A 173 -19.98 4.42 -20.08
N GLN A 174 -20.83 3.61 -20.71
CA GLN A 174 -21.65 2.61 -20.01
C GLN A 174 -20.80 1.51 -19.37
N ILE A 175 -19.69 1.12 -20.01
CA ILE A 175 -18.73 0.16 -19.46
C ILE A 175 -18.01 0.72 -18.23
N LEU A 176 -17.62 2.00 -18.23
CA LEU A 176 -17.03 2.65 -17.06
C LEU A 176 -18.00 2.67 -15.88
N CYS A 177 -19.27 3.01 -16.11
CA CYS A 177 -20.31 2.94 -15.07
C CYS A 177 -20.52 1.51 -14.54
N ALA A 178 -20.49 0.50 -15.42
CA ALA A 178 -20.61 -0.91 -14.99
C ALA A 178 -19.37 -1.41 -14.23
N SER A 179 -18.17 -0.91 -14.55
CA SER A 179 -16.93 -1.23 -13.82
C SER A 179 -16.90 -0.62 -12.41
N GLN A 180 -17.53 0.54 -12.22
CA GLN A 180 -17.70 1.16 -10.90
C GLN A 180 -18.70 0.39 -10.03
N LEU A 181 -19.75 -0.18 -10.62
CA LEU A 181 -20.74 -1.03 -9.92
C LEU A 181 -20.19 -2.40 -9.52
N ALA A 182 -19.14 -2.91 -10.18
CA ALA A 182 -18.50 -4.18 -9.82
C ALA A 182 -17.55 -4.07 -8.62
N HIS A 183 -17.25 -2.85 -8.15
CA HIS A 183 -16.48 -2.62 -6.93
C HIS A 183 -17.36 -2.61 -5.67
N ASP A 184 -18.68 -2.52 -5.81
CA ASP A 184 -19.65 -2.71 -4.73
C ASP A 184 -20.25 -4.12 -4.84
N ASP A 185 -20.02 -4.95 -3.82
CA ASP A 185 -20.45 -6.36 -3.73
C ASP A 185 -21.99 -6.53 -3.54
N GLN A 186 -22.80 -5.72 -4.22
CA GLN A 186 -24.26 -5.81 -4.23
C GLN A 186 -24.79 -5.84 -5.66
N LEU A 187 -24.78 -7.02 -6.28
CA LEU A 187 -25.67 -7.31 -7.40
C LEU A 187 -27.04 -7.77 -6.84
N PRO A 188 -28.17 -7.16 -7.25
CA PRO A 188 -29.48 -7.58 -6.78
C PRO A 188 -29.75 -9.04 -7.16
N SER A 189 -30.14 -9.84 -6.18
CA SER A 189 -30.66 -11.19 -6.37
C SER A 189 -32.04 -11.11 -7.04
N CYS A 190 -32.11 -11.33 -8.35
CA CYS A 190 -33.39 -11.63 -9.00
C CYS A 190 -33.71 -13.12 -8.80
N SER A 191 -34.57 -13.39 -7.82
CA SER A 191 -35.23 -14.66 -7.57
C SER A 191 -36.19 -15.04 -8.70
N SER A 192 -36.00 -16.27 -9.22
CA SER A 192 -36.99 -17.24 -9.69
C SER A 192 -38.42 -16.79 -10.07
N SER A 193 -38.75 -16.87 -11.36
CA SER A 193 -39.93 -17.51 -11.97
C SER A 193 -39.78 -17.32 -13.48
N CYS A 194 -39.73 -18.31 -14.37
CA CYS A 194 -40.83 -19.20 -14.76
C CYS A 194 -40.26 -20.44 -15.50
N ARG A 195 -40.91 -21.59 -15.30
CA ARG A 195 -40.76 -22.84 -16.07
C ARG A 195 -41.59 -22.78 -17.36
N GLY A 196 -41.11 -23.46 -18.42
CA GLY A 196 -41.88 -23.96 -19.58
C GLY A 196 -42.44 -22.85 -20.49
N SER A 197 -42.61 -22.97 -21.79
CA SER A 197 -42.63 -24.09 -22.74
C SER A 197 -42.48 -23.49 -24.15
N ALA A 198 -42.19 -24.35 -25.11
CA ALA A 198 -41.83 -24.03 -26.48
C ALA A 198 -42.98 -23.52 -27.37
N VAL A 199 -42.55 -23.04 -28.55
CA VAL A 199 -43.21 -23.11 -29.87
C VAL A 199 -43.88 -21.82 -30.43
N ASP A 200 -43.33 -21.42 -31.58
CA ASP A 200 -43.87 -20.74 -32.77
C ASP A 200 -43.99 -19.21 -32.93
N GLU A 201 -43.71 -18.86 -34.19
CA GLU A 201 -43.61 -17.58 -34.89
C GLU A 201 -44.88 -16.73 -34.84
N GLU A 202 -44.73 -15.40 -34.78
CA GLU A 202 -45.11 -14.47 -35.87
C GLU A 202 -45.03 -13.00 -35.41
N ASN A 203 -44.43 -12.18 -36.29
CA ASN A 203 -44.56 -10.74 -36.53
C ASN A 203 -45.11 -9.72 -35.49
N LYS A 204 -44.35 -8.62 -35.38
CA LYS A 204 -44.77 -7.21 -35.18
C LYS A 204 -45.69 -6.87 -33.99
N LYS A 205 -45.13 -6.14 -33.01
CA LYS A 205 -45.52 -4.75 -32.68
C LYS A 205 -44.58 -4.11 -31.65
N MET A 206 -44.20 -2.87 -31.94
CA MET A 206 -43.55 -1.92 -31.04
C MET A 206 -44.37 -1.71 -29.77
N ALA A 207 -43.70 -1.57 -28.63
CA ALA A 207 -44.18 -0.79 -27.49
C ALA A 207 -43.02 0.04 -26.92
N THR A 208 -43.12 1.32 -27.25
CA THR A 208 -42.44 2.54 -26.82
C THR A 208 -42.00 2.58 -25.35
N ILE A 209 -40.78 3.06 -25.11
CA ILE A 209 -40.28 3.54 -23.80
C ILE A 209 -40.17 5.08 -23.91
N PRO A 210 -40.51 5.86 -22.86
CA PRO A 210 -40.78 7.31 -22.98
C PRO A 210 -39.54 8.17 -23.26
N ASP A 211 -39.74 9.26 -24.00
CA ASP A 211 -38.77 10.30 -24.29
C ASP A 211 -38.23 11.00 -23.02
N PRO A 212 -36.91 11.25 -22.91
CA PRO A 212 -36.38 12.21 -21.97
C PRO A 212 -36.56 13.64 -22.47
N MET A 213 -37.10 14.46 -21.56
CA MET A 213 -37.33 15.89 -21.66
C MET A 213 -36.13 16.70 -22.17
N GLN A 214 -36.49 17.76 -22.90
CA GLN A 214 -35.66 18.78 -23.50
C GLN A 214 -34.78 19.54 -22.49
N ILE A 215 -33.53 19.79 -22.88
CA ILE A 215 -32.75 20.95 -22.43
C ILE A 215 -32.31 21.71 -23.69
N SER A 216 -32.61 23.02 -23.67
CA SER A 216 -32.52 23.98 -24.75
C SER A 216 -31.19 23.98 -25.52
N ARG A 217 -31.33 23.94 -26.84
CA ARG A 217 -30.35 24.44 -27.81
C ARG A 217 -30.21 25.95 -27.64
N ASN A 218 -29.06 26.40 -27.16
CA ASN A 218 -28.46 27.66 -27.58
C ASN A 218 -26.98 27.68 -27.18
N THR A 219 -26.13 27.20 -28.09
CA THR A 219 -24.77 27.74 -28.19
C THR A 219 -24.33 27.59 -29.63
N GLN A 220 -24.11 28.73 -30.28
CA GLN A 220 -23.58 28.85 -31.62
C GLN A 220 -22.22 28.16 -31.71
N ILE A 221 -21.99 27.54 -32.85
CA ILE A 221 -20.71 27.00 -33.28
C ILE A 221 -19.80 28.21 -33.54
N GLU A 222 -18.92 28.54 -32.60
CA GLU A 222 -17.72 29.32 -32.89
C GLU A 222 -16.51 28.39 -32.95
N SER A 223 -15.93 28.37 -34.14
CA SER A 223 -14.66 27.75 -34.49
C SER A 223 -13.51 28.27 -33.62
N LEU A 224 -13.09 27.51 -32.62
CA LEU A 224 -11.86 27.77 -31.86
C LEU A 224 -10.64 27.24 -32.62
N SER A 225 -10.20 28.02 -33.61
CA SER A 225 -8.78 28.18 -33.88
C SER A 225 -8.29 29.37 -33.07
N SER A 226 -7.90 29.13 -31.82
CA SER A 226 -7.01 30.06 -31.09
C SER A 226 -6.35 29.33 -29.94
N GLU A 227 -5.03 29.25 -30.01
CA GLU A 227 -4.18 28.91 -28.87
C GLU A 227 -4.52 29.83 -27.69
N PRO A 228 -4.46 29.35 -26.44
CA PRO A 228 -4.69 30.20 -25.29
C PRO A 228 -3.57 31.24 -25.20
N ARG A 229 -3.88 32.49 -25.55
CA ARG A 229 -3.03 33.65 -25.26
C ARG A 229 -2.83 33.74 -23.75
N ARG A 230 -1.73 33.17 -23.26
CA ARG A 230 -1.17 33.42 -21.93
C ARG A 230 -0.93 34.93 -21.81
N ARG A 231 -1.78 35.66 -21.08
CA ARG A 231 -1.41 37.00 -20.62
C ARG A 231 -0.35 36.85 -19.52
N ARG A 232 0.92 36.79 -19.91
CA ARG A 232 2.08 37.00 -19.03
C ARG A 232 2.04 38.44 -18.56
N ARG A 233 1.97 38.71 -17.24
CA ARG A 233 2.37 40.02 -16.72
C ARG A 233 3.89 40.07 -16.79
N MET A 234 4.40 40.58 -17.89
CA MET A 234 5.82 40.92 -18.04
C MET A 234 6.00 42.29 -17.40
N SER A 235 6.86 42.39 -16.40
CA SER A 235 7.34 43.67 -15.89
C SER A 235 8.78 43.83 -16.33
N GLU A 236 9.01 44.83 -17.18
CA GLU A 236 10.34 45.27 -17.58
C GLU A 236 10.85 46.28 -16.55
N TYR A 237 12.11 46.17 -16.17
CA TYR A 237 12.76 47.12 -15.27
C TYR A 237 14.20 47.33 -15.69
N ASP A 238 14.72 48.52 -15.42
CA ASP A 238 16.11 48.85 -15.71
C ASP A 238 16.98 48.60 -14.46
N LEU A 239 18.14 48.00 -14.67
CA LEU A 239 19.14 47.74 -13.65
C LEU A 239 20.42 48.50 -14.01
N GLU A 240 20.81 49.46 -13.17
CA GLU A 240 22.02 50.25 -13.38
C GLU A 240 23.23 49.60 -12.68
N LYS A 241 24.36 49.52 -13.39
CA LYS A 241 25.64 49.05 -12.86
C LYS A 241 26.29 50.12 -11.99
N SER A 242 26.16 50.02 -10.67
CA SER A 242 26.95 50.78 -9.72
C SER A 242 28.36 50.18 -9.55
N GLY A 243 29.24 50.38 -10.54
CA GLY A 243 30.64 49.91 -10.53
C GLY A 243 30.93 48.75 -11.49
N THR A 244 32.11 48.12 -11.39
CA THR A 244 32.57 47.11 -12.37
C THR A 244 32.00 45.70 -12.17
N LYS A 245 31.18 45.46 -11.14
CA LYS A 245 30.61 44.13 -10.83
C LYS A 245 29.18 44.28 -10.29
N LEU A 246 28.24 43.54 -10.89
CA LEU A 246 26.84 43.46 -10.44
C LEU A 246 26.54 42.24 -9.55
N GLY A 247 27.52 41.36 -9.30
CA GLY A 247 27.29 40.11 -8.58
C GLY A 247 26.35 39.12 -9.31
N LEU A 248 26.02 39.35 -10.58
CA LEU A 248 25.16 38.48 -11.39
C LEU A 248 25.98 37.54 -12.26
N THR A 249 25.56 36.28 -12.33
CA THR A 249 25.99 35.31 -13.33
C THR A 249 24.93 35.26 -14.41
N ILE A 250 25.30 35.63 -15.65
CA ILE A 250 24.38 35.70 -16.79
C ILE A 250 24.88 34.73 -17.86
N CYS A 251 24.02 33.82 -18.31
CA CYS A 251 24.31 32.89 -19.39
C CYS A 251 23.64 33.38 -20.68
N ALA A 252 24.41 33.50 -21.77
CA ALA A 252 23.88 33.82 -23.09
C ALA A 252 23.89 32.57 -23.97
N HIS A 253 22.75 32.21 -24.55
CA HIS A 253 22.60 31.04 -25.42
C HIS A 253 21.67 31.36 -26.61
N LEU A 254 21.78 30.54 -27.66
CA LEU A 254 20.96 30.68 -28.87
C LEU A 254 19.68 29.85 -28.73
N GLN A 255 18.52 30.48 -28.78
CA GLN A 255 17.21 29.83 -28.72
C GLN A 255 16.36 30.24 -29.92
N GLU A 256 15.89 29.27 -30.71
CA GLU A 256 15.08 29.51 -31.94
C GLU A 256 15.71 30.53 -32.91
N GLY A 257 17.05 30.55 -33.01
CA GLY A 257 17.79 31.44 -33.91
C GLY A 257 17.99 32.88 -33.39
N LYS A 258 17.61 33.18 -32.15
CA LYS A 258 17.86 34.48 -31.48
C LYS A 258 18.76 34.30 -30.26
N MET A 259 19.60 35.30 -29.99
CA MET A 259 20.41 35.33 -28.78
C MET A 259 19.55 35.70 -27.57
N VAL A 260 19.58 34.87 -26.53
CA VAL A 260 18.86 35.05 -25.27
C VAL A 260 19.88 35.07 -24.14
N ALA A 261 19.73 35.99 -23.18
CA ALA A 261 20.57 36.06 -21.99
C ALA A 261 19.70 35.98 -20.73
N GLU A 262 20.05 35.08 -19.82
CA GLU A 262 19.30 34.80 -18.59
C GLU A 262 20.21 34.84 -17.35
N VAL A 263 19.67 35.31 -16.23
CA VAL A 263 20.37 35.32 -14.94
C VAL A 263 20.36 33.91 -14.35
N THR A 264 21.53 33.27 -14.25
CA THR A 264 21.69 31.90 -13.72
C THR A 264 22.21 31.86 -12.28
N GLY A 265 22.67 32.98 -11.74
CA GLY A 265 23.14 33.06 -10.35
C GLY A 265 23.27 34.50 -9.84
N THR A 266 23.12 34.69 -8.54
CA THR A 266 23.24 35.99 -7.85
C THR A 266 24.13 35.81 -6.62
N GLN A 267 25.19 36.61 -6.47
CA GLN A 267 26.14 36.53 -5.35
C GLN A 267 25.75 37.41 -4.15
N ASP A 268 24.95 38.47 -4.37
CA ASP A 268 24.50 39.39 -3.33
C ASP A 268 22.96 39.35 -3.18
N GLU A 269 22.45 39.14 -1.96
CA GLU A 269 21.01 39.12 -1.67
C GLU A 269 20.31 40.48 -1.86
N SER A 270 21.08 41.57 -2.05
CA SER A 270 20.56 42.92 -2.34
C SER A 270 20.34 43.20 -3.83
N SER A 271 20.63 42.24 -4.72
CA SER A 271 20.46 42.40 -6.17
C SER A 271 18.98 42.46 -6.55
N GLN A 272 18.52 43.53 -7.21
CA GLN A 272 17.14 43.65 -7.70
C GLN A 272 16.76 42.56 -8.74
N ALA A 273 17.76 41.91 -9.34
CA ALA A 273 17.59 40.82 -10.30
C ALA A 273 17.52 39.44 -9.63
N LYS A 274 16.59 38.59 -10.09
CA LYS A 274 16.41 37.22 -9.60
C LYS A 274 16.90 36.19 -10.63
N ILE A 275 17.27 35.00 -10.15
CA ILE A 275 17.59 33.85 -11.01
C ILE A 275 16.36 33.54 -11.89
N GLY A 276 16.57 33.45 -13.19
CA GLY A 276 15.54 33.26 -14.22
C GLY A 276 15.03 34.55 -14.89
N ASP A 277 15.49 35.74 -14.47
CA ASP A 277 15.18 36.99 -15.18
C ASP A 277 15.94 37.05 -16.53
N GLU A 278 15.27 37.50 -17.59
CA GLU A 278 15.85 37.65 -18.93
C GLU A 278 16.43 39.06 -19.12
N VAL A 279 17.60 39.17 -19.74
CA VAL A 279 18.17 40.46 -20.18
C VAL A 279 17.70 40.75 -21.60
N LEU A 280 16.97 41.85 -21.82
CA LEU A 280 16.44 42.23 -23.13
C LEU A 280 17.39 43.11 -23.92
N ALA A 281 18.03 44.06 -23.26
CA ALA A 281 18.95 45.01 -23.87
C ALA A 281 20.00 45.49 -22.86
N VAL A 282 21.15 45.93 -23.37
CA VAL A 282 22.15 46.65 -22.57
C VAL A 282 22.45 47.98 -23.26
N ASP A 283 22.34 49.09 -22.52
CA ASP A 283 22.47 50.47 -23.02
C ASP A 283 21.65 50.73 -24.31
N GLY A 284 20.44 50.18 -24.36
CA GLY A 284 19.54 50.30 -25.51
C GLY A 284 19.84 49.36 -26.69
N THR A 285 20.91 48.58 -26.64
CA THR A 285 21.22 47.56 -27.66
C THR A 285 20.53 46.24 -27.30
N PRO A 286 19.57 45.74 -28.11
CA PRO A 286 18.87 44.50 -27.84
C PRO A 286 19.80 43.29 -27.97
N ILE A 287 19.70 42.35 -27.02
CA ILE A 287 20.52 41.14 -27.00
C ILE A 287 20.13 40.18 -28.15
N SER A 288 18.86 40.22 -28.58
CA SER A 288 18.36 39.39 -29.69
C SER A 288 19.07 39.60 -31.01
N ASP A 289 19.70 40.76 -31.21
CA ASP A 289 20.29 41.18 -32.48
C ASP A 289 21.78 40.83 -32.57
N LEU A 290 22.34 40.26 -31.50
CA LEU A 290 23.73 39.84 -31.43
C LEU A 290 23.94 38.53 -32.19
N LYS A 291 25.09 38.40 -32.86
CA LYS A 291 25.40 37.26 -33.73
C LYS A 291 26.14 36.14 -33.00
N SER A 292 26.68 36.42 -31.81
CA SER A 292 27.43 35.45 -31.01
C SER A 292 27.34 35.69 -29.51
N ALA A 293 27.56 34.63 -28.72
CA ALA A 293 27.68 34.72 -27.26
C ALA A 293 28.85 35.62 -26.83
N SER A 294 29.93 35.67 -27.61
CA SER A 294 31.09 36.52 -27.36
C SER A 294 30.76 38.02 -27.45
N GLU A 295 29.92 38.42 -28.42
CA GLU A 295 29.40 39.79 -28.53
C GLU A 295 28.52 40.14 -27.33
N ALA A 296 27.65 39.21 -26.90
CA ALA A 296 26.82 39.38 -25.70
C ALA A 296 27.66 39.55 -24.44
N GLU A 297 28.75 38.80 -24.29
CA GLU A 297 29.66 38.92 -23.16
C GLU A 297 30.35 40.31 -23.11
N VAL A 298 30.84 40.81 -24.24
CA VAL A 298 31.49 42.13 -24.31
C VAL A 298 30.48 43.24 -23.95
N LEU A 299 29.26 43.14 -24.46
CA LEU A 299 28.18 44.09 -24.23
C LEU A 299 27.74 44.07 -22.74
N LEU A 300 27.56 42.87 -22.17
CA LEU A 300 27.23 42.66 -20.76
C LEU A 300 28.37 43.07 -19.82
N ARG A 301 29.63 43.09 -20.24
CA ARG A 301 30.75 43.60 -19.42
C ARG A 301 30.83 45.13 -19.44
N LYS A 302 30.71 45.75 -20.62
CA LYS A 302 30.91 47.20 -20.79
C LYS A 302 29.68 48.04 -20.44
N GLY A 303 28.48 47.51 -20.67
CA GLY A 303 27.28 48.34 -20.61
C GLY A 303 26.82 48.66 -19.20
N ARG A 304 26.15 49.80 -19.02
CA ARG A 304 25.80 50.36 -17.70
C ARG A 304 24.37 50.07 -17.29
N ILE A 305 23.43 50.10 -18.23
CA ILE A 305 22.01 49.92 -17.96
C ILE A 305 21.56 48.63 -18.62
N LEU A 306 21.07 47.69 -17.82
CA LEU A 306 20.50 46.44 -18.30
C LEU A 306 18.98 46.55 -18.23
N LYS A 307 18.33 46.43 -19.38
CA LYS A 307 16.88 46.32 -19.45
C LYS A 307 16.49 44.87 -19.23
N MET A 308 15.88 44.58 -18.09
CA MET A 308 15.56 43.24 -17.63
C MET A 308 14.06 42.95 -17.77
N ARG A 309 13.71 41.69 -17.97
CA ARG A 309 12.34 41.20 -17.91
C ARG A 309 12.23 40.23 -16.74
N ARG A 310 11.36 40.57 -15.78
CA ARG A 310 11.09 39.69 -14.65
C ARG A 310 10.25 38.50 -15.10
N VAL A 311 10.77 37.29 -14.89
CA VAL A 311 10.00 36.05 -15.05
C VAL A 311 9.44 35.70 -13.68
N GLN A 312 8.24 36.19 -13.36
CA GLN A 312 7.61 35.83 -12.09
C GLN A 312 7.18 34.35 -12.13
N SER A 313 7.90 33.48 -11.43
CA SER A 313 7.31 32.27 -10.85
C SER A 313 6.46 32.70 -9.65
N VAL A 314 5.21 33.06 -9.90
CA VAL A 314 4.23 33.25 -8.82
C VAL A 314 3.73 31.86 -8.43
N GLU A 315 3.89 31.46 -7.16
CA GLU A 315 2.99 30.50 -6.56
C GLU A 315 1.57 31.09 -6.64
N ILE A 316 0.81 30.65 -7.63
CA ILE A 316 -0.57 31.05 -7.78
C ILE A 316 -1.35 30.35 -6.66
N LYS A 317 -1.68 31.09 -5.59
CA LYS A 317 -2.89 30.80 -4.83
C LYS A 317 -4.04 30.78 -5.86
N PRO A 318 -4.80 29.68 -6.00
CA PRO A 318 -5.75 29.53 -7.10
C PRO A 318 -6.67 30.76 -7.14
N PRO A 319 -7.09 31.20 -8.34
CA PRO A 319 -8.01 32.32 -8.45
C PRO A 319 -9.22 31.99 -7.58
N GLU A 320 -9.64 32.94 -6.73
CA GLU A 320 -10.93 32.81 -6.06
C GLU A 320 -11.94 32.48 -7.16
N PRO A 321 -12.62 31.33 -7.05
CA PRO A 321 -13.46 30.92 -8.15
C PRO A 321 -14.57 31.98 -8.32
N PRO A 322 -15.17 32.13 -9.51
CA PRO A 322 -16.38 32.94 -9.64
C PRO A 322 -17.35 32.55 -8.51
N PRO A 323 -18.12 33.48 -7.90
CA PRO A 323 -18.82 33.25 -6.63
C PRO A 323 -19.57 31.90 -6.53
N HIS A 324 -20.10 31.42 -7.66
CA HIS A 324 -20.73 30.10 -7.80
C HIS A 324 -19.83 28.84 -7.69
N LEU A 325 -18.54 28.93 -8.05
CA LEU A 325 -17.54 27.87 -7.91
C LEU A 325 -16.79 27.95 -6.55
N ALA A 326 -16.76 29.13 -5.91
CA ALA A 326 -16.18 29.33 -4.58
C ALA A 326 -17.06 28.63 -3.55
N ASP A 327 -18.38 28.81 -3.67
CA ASP A 327 -19.37 28.05 -2.93
C ASP A 327 -19.20 26.55 -3.14
N ARG A 328 -19.02 26.06 -4.38
CA ARG A 328 -18.76 24.62 -4.61
C ARG A 328 -17.46 24.12 -3.97
N SER A 329 -16.37 24.88 -4.06
CA SER A 329 -15.10 24.49 -3.44
C SER A 329 -15.18 24.47 -1.92
N LEU A 330 -15.76 25.52 -1.32
CA LEU A 330 -16.03 25.65 0.13
C LEU A 330 -16.99 24.56 0.62
N LEU A 331 -18.04 24.25 -0.14
CA LEU A 331 -18.94 23.13 0.13
C LEU A 331 -18.18 21.79 0.08
N THR A 332 -17.32 21.56 -0.91
CA THR A 332 -16.55 20.29 -0.98
C THR A 332 -15.49 20.17 0.10
N THR A 333 -14.91 21.27 0.58
CA THR A 333 -13.97 21.28 1.71
C THR A 333 -14.72 21.08 3.02
N SER A 334 -15.85 21.77 3.21
CA SER A 334 -16.76 21.57 4.34
C SER A 334 -17.25 20.11 4.44
N ILE A 335 -17.71 19.50 3.34
CA ILE A 335 -18.16 18.10 3.31
C ILE A 335 -17.01 17.13 3.67
N ARG A 336 -15.78 17.41 3.23
CA ARG A 336 -14.61 16.59 3.57
C ARG A 336 -14.24 16.71 5.04
N GLU A 337 -14.29 17.92 5.59
CA GLU A 337 -14.03 18.18 7.01
C GLU A 337 -15.09 17.54 7.90
N GLU A 338 -16.38 17.63 7.54
CA GLU A 338 -17.46 16.92 8.24
C GLU A 338 -17.28 15.40 8.21
N LYS A 339 -16.85 14.84 7.08
CA LYS A 339 -16.55 13.41 6.96
C LYS A 339 -15.38 13.03 7.86
N LEU A 340 -14.31 13.82 7.88
CA LEU A 340 -13.15 13.61 8.73
C LEU A 340 -13.54 13.65 10.21
N GLN A 341 -14.32 14.64 10.62
CA GLN A 341 -14.85 14.76 11.97
C GLN A 341 -15.67 13.53 12.35
N LYS A 342 -16.61 13.10 11.49
CA LYS A 342 -17.41 11.89 11.73
C LYS A 342 -16.54 10.65 11.88
N SER A 343 -15.53 10.46 11.04
CA SER A 343 -14.59 9.33 11.15
C SER A 343 -13.79 9.35 12.45
N ILE A 344 -13.35 10.53 12.92
CA ILE A 344 -12.65 10.66 14.20
C ILE A 344 -13.59 10.35 15.37
N CYS A 345 -14.81 10.90 15.38
CA CYS A 345 -15.80 10.61 16.41
C CYS A 345 -16.13 9.12 16.46
N GLU A 346 -16.40 8.50 15.30
CA GLU A 346 -16.70 7.08 15.18
C GLU A 346 -15.52 6.22 15.69
N LEU A 347 -14.27 6.58 15.35
CA LEU A 347 -13.09 5.88 15.86
C LEU A 347 -13.05 5.87 17.39
N VAL A 348 -13.27 7.03 18.02
CA VAL A 348 -13.28 7.19 19.49
C VAL A 348 -14.44 6.44 20.12
N GLU A 349 -15.66 6.60 19.61
CA GLU A 349 -16.86 5.94 20.14
C GLU A 349 -16.76 4.42 20.05
N THR A 350 -16.33 3.91 18.90
CA THR A 350 -16.15 2.48 18.70
C THR A 350 -14.98 1.92 19.50
N GLU A 351 -13.96 2.72 19.82
CA GLU A 351 -12.87 2.32 20.74
C GLU A 351 -13.38 2.24 22.19
N LYS A 352 -14.17 3.22 22.65
CA LYS A 352 -14.82 3.19 23.97
C LYS A 352 -15.68 1.93 24.12
N ALA A 353 -16.51 1.63 23.12
CA ALA A 353 -17.34 0.43 23.10
C ALA A 353 -16.49 -0.86 23.11
N PHE A 354 -15.45 -0.93 22.29
CA PHE A 354 -14.56 -2.08 22.22
C PHE A 354 -13.82 -2.34 23.55
N VAL A 355 -13.29 -1.29 24.18
CA VAL A 355 -12.64 -1.41 25.50
C VAL A 355 -13.65 -1.86 26.55
N GLY A 356 -14.88 -1.33 26.53
CA GLY A 356 -15.97 -1.79 27.41
C GLY A 356 -16.30 -3.27 27.23
N ASP A 357 -16.41 -3.74 25.99
CA ASP A 357 -16.63 -5.15 25.67
C ASP A 357 -15.47 -6.03 26.15
N LEU A 358 -14.23 -5.55 26.00
CA LEU A 358 -13.04 -6.27 26.43
C LEU A 358 -12.91 -6.31 27.96
N GLU A 359 -13.29 -5.25 28.67
CA GLU A 359 -13.43 -5.25 30.12
C GLU A 359 -14.49 -6.26 30.59
N LYS A 360 -15.63 -6.31 29.91
CA LYS A 360 -16.69 -7.28 30.20
C LYS A 360 -16.19 -8.70 30.00
N LEU A 361 -15.53 -8.99 28.88
CA LEU A 361 -14.91 -10.30 28.61
C LEU A 361 -13.97 -10.72 29.75
N VAL A 362 -13.06 -9.83 30.16
CA VAL A 362 -12.12 -10.12 31.25
C VAL A 362 -12.86 -10.29 32.58
N ARG A 363 -13.71 -9.33 33.00
CA ARG A 363 -14.37 -9.38 34.30
C ARG A 363 -15.27 -10.61 34.48
N GLN A 364 -16.08 -10.92 33.47
CA GLN A 364 -17.12 -11.94 33.53
C GLN A 364 -16.56 -13.36 33.38
N TYR A 365 -15.56 -13.54 32.51
CA TYR A 365 -15.07 -14.87 32.17
C TYR A 365 -13.72 -15.22 32.81
N ALA A 366 -12.84 -14.25 33.14
CA ALA A 366 -11.50 -14.52 33.67
C ALA A 366 -11.52 -15.30 35.00
N ARG A 367 -12.47 -14.98 35.89
CA ARG A 367 -12.56 -15.62 37.22
C ARG A 367 -13.14 -17.02 37.18
N ALA A 368 -13.94 -17.36 36.17
CA ALA A 368 -14.77 -18.56 36.19
C ALA A 368 -14.19 -19.74 35.38
N ALA A 369 -13.32 -19.48 34.41
CA ALA A 369 -12.94 -20.50 33.42
C ALA A 369 -11.43 -20.86 33.38
N GLN A 370 -10.55 -20.13 34.09
CA GLN A 370 -9.08 -20.37 34.10
C GLN A 370 -8.50 -20.64 32.69
N LEU A 371 -9.00 -19.95 31.67
CA LEU A 371 -8.58 -20.19 30.28
C LEU A 371 -7.35 -19.34 29.97
N ALA A 372 -6.35 -19.93 29.32
CA ALA A 372 -5.13 -19.22 28.90
C ALA A 372 -5.40 -18.00 28.00
N ILE A 373 -6.49 -18.01 27.22
CA ILE A 373 -6.90 -16.86 26.39
C ILE A 373 -7.23 -15.61 27.21
N LEU A 374 -7.63 -15.77 28.47
CA LEU A 374 -8.00 -14.66 29.35
C LEU A 374 -6.77 -13.88 29.80
N GLU A 375 -5.63 -14.53 29.99
CA GLU A 375 -4.35 -13.86 30.27
C GLU A 375 -3.94 -12.96 29.09
N SER A 376 -4.06 -13.47 27.86
CA SER A 376 -3.79 -12.66 26.66
C SER A 376 -4.83 -11.54 26.48
N ALA A 377 -6.09 -11.78 26.86
CA ALA A 377 -7.15 -10.76 26.85
C ALA A 377 -6.88 -9.63 27.85
N GLU A 378 -6.39 -9.96 29.05
CA GLU A 378 -6.01 -8.98 30.08
C GLU A 378 -4.84 -8.09 29.65
N LYS A 379 -3.80 -8.69 29.05
CA LYS A 379 -2.68 -7.93 28.46
C LYS A 379 -3.17 -6.99 27.37
N LEU A 380 -4.04 -7.49 26.48
CA LEU A 380 -4.64 -6.68 25.43
C LEU A 380 -5.47 -5.53 26.02
N LEU A 381 -6.29 -5.81 27.04
CA LEU A 381 -7.11 -4.81 27.72
C LEU A 381 -6.25 -3.67 28.28
N LYS A 382 -5.14 -4.00 28.93
CA LYS A 382 -4.21 -2.99 29.44
C LYS A 382 -3.68 -2.09 28.32
N VAL A 383 -3.29 -2.67 27.18
CA VAL A 383 -2.81 -1.90 26.02
C VAL A 383 -3.92 -1.01 25.45
N GLN A 384 -5.14 -1.52 25.33
CA GLN A 384 -6.26 -0.80 24.72
C GLN A 384 -6.83 0.29 25.62
N LYS A 385 -6.82 0.11 26.95
CA LYS A 385 -7.16 1.18 27.90
C LYS A 385 -6.24 2.39 27.76
N THR A 386 -4.92 2.14 27.80
CA THR A 386 -3.95 3.23 27.61
C THR A 386 -4.11 3.86 26.23
N PHE A 387 -4.30 3.06 25.18
CA PHE A 387 -4.54 3.60 23.83
C PHE A 387 -5.80 4.46 23.76
N LEU A 388 -6.90 4.06 24.40
CA LEU A 388 -8.15 4.82 24.45
C LEU A 388 -7.97 6.16 25.17
N GLU A 389 -7.28 6.17 26.31
CA GLU A 389 -6.95 7.41 27.03
C GLU A 389 -6.16 8.36 26.12
N ASP A 390 -5.07 7.88 25.53
CA ASP A 390 -4.24 8.67 24.61
C ASP A 390 -5.04 9.10 23.34
N LEU A 391 -5.99 8.29 22.88
CA LEU A 391 -6.82 8.57 21.71
C LEU A 391 -7.84 9.67 22.00
N ILE A 392 -8.46 9.65 23.17
CA ILE A 392 -9.36 10.72 23.63
C ILE A 392 -8.57 12.03 23.72
N ASP A 393 -7.38 12.00 24.32
CA ASP A 393 -6.51 13.17 24.41
C ASP A 393 -6.07 13.68 23.03
N ALA A 394 -5.72 12.77 22.11
CA ALA A 394 -5.36 13.11 20.74
C ALA A 394 -6.54 13.72 19.96
N ALA A 395 -7.75 13.21 20.16
CA ALA A 395 -8.96 13.69 19.51
C ALA A 395 -9.45 15.05 20.06
N GLY A 396 -9.17 15.35 21.34
CA GLY A 396 -9.53 16.61 21.98
C GLY A 396 -11.04 16.84 22.02
N ASP A 397 -11.50 18.03 21.63
CA ASP A 397 -12.92 18.43 21.63
C ASP A 397 -13.81 17.54 20.73
N LEU A 398 -13.22 16.82 19.77
CA LEU A 398 -13.94 15.84 18.95
C LEU A 398 -14.38 14.60 19.74
N ALA A 399 -13.68 14.25 20.82
CA ALA A 399 -13.99 13.08 21.65
C ALA A 399 -15.23 13.26 22.54
N THR A 400 -15.64 14.50 22.78
CA THR A 400 -16.80 14.87 23.60
C THR A 400 -18.07 15.14 22.78
N GLY A 401 -17.99 15.00 21.45
CA GLY A 401 -19.14 15.24 20.56
C GLY A 401 -19.50 16.72 20.40
N ALA A 402 -18.56 17.64 20.65
CA ALA A 402 -18.78 19.06 20.43
C ALA A 402 -19.16 19.32 18.96
N CYS A 403 -20.35 19.88 18.74
CA CYS A 403 -20.96 20.01 17.42
C CYS A 403 -20.30 21.10 16.54
N VAL A 404 -19.41 21.92 17.12
CA VAL A 404 -18.72 23.02 16.42
C VAL A 404 -17.24 22.97 16.77
N VAL A 405 -16.45 22.32 15.91
CA VAL A 405 -14.99 22.30 16.00
C VAL A 405 -14.44 23.01 14.77
N SER A 406 -13.48 23.90 14.97
CA SER A 406 -12.90 24.68 13.87
C SER A 406 -12.03 23.81 12.95
N SER A 407 -11.96 24.16 11.64
CA SER A 407 -11.12 23.45 10.65
C SER A 407 -9.66 23.20 11.12
N PRO A 408 -8.96 24.15 11.77
CA PRO A 408 -7.63 23.91 12.32
C PRO A 408 -7.59 22.84 13.41
N GLN A 409 -8.58 22.81 14.30
CA GLN A 409 -8.65 21.81 15.39
C GLN A 409 -8.86 20.39 14.84
N VAL A 410 -9.68 20.22 13.79
CA VAL A 410 -9.90 18.91 13.16
C VAL A 410 -8.59 18.38 12.53
N LYS A 411 -7.84 19.25 11.84
CA LYS A 411 -6.54 18.90 11.25
C LYS A 411 -5.50 18.56 12.31
N ASP A 412 -5.46 19.33 13.39
CA ASP A 412 -4.55 19.09 14.51
C ASP A 412 -4.86 17.77 15.23
N SER A 413 -6.14 17.46 15.49
CA SER A 413 -6.56 16.14 15.99
C SER A 413 -6.15 15.01 15.03
N MET A 414 -6.31 15.21 13.72
CA MET A 414 -5.86 14.24 12.72
C MET A 414 -4.36 13.96 12.80
N LEU A 415 -3.53 14.99 12.95
CA LEU A 415 -2.07 14.85 13.10
C LEU A 415 -1.72 14.12 14.39
N ARG A 416 -2.32 14.50 15.52
CA ARG A 416 -2.09 13.83 16.81
C ARG A 416 -2.50 12.36 16.77
N ILE A 417 -3.66 12.04 16.22
CA ILE A 417 -4.13 10.65 16.07
C ILE A 417 -3.19 9.85 15.18
N SER A 418 -2.74 10.43 14.06
CA SER A 418 -1.79 9.77 13.16
C SER A 418 -0.45 9.48 13.87
N ALA A 419 0.07 10.46 14.64
CA ALA A 419 1.26 10.26 15.46
C ALA A 419 1.05 9.18 16.53
N LEU A 420 -0.12 9.16 17.16
CA LEU A 420 -0.49 8.17 18.17
C LEU A 420 -0.42 6.74 17.60
N PHE A 421 -1.00 6.49 16.44
CA PHE A 421 -0.91 5.18 15.78
C PHE A 421 0.52 4.77 15.48
N VAL A 422 1.36 5.68 14.96
CA VAL A 422 2.78 5.39 14.72
C VAL A 422 3.50 5.02 16.01
N ASN A 423 3.26 5.76 17.10
CA ASN A 423 3.92 5.55 18.39
C ASN A 423 3.45 4.27 19.10
N LYS A 424 2.16 3.93 19.02
CA LYS A 424 1.57 2.79 19.73
C LYS A 424 1.55 1.50 18.92
N CYS A 425 1.77 1.54 17.60
CA CYS A 425 1.77 0.37 16.71
C CYS A 425 2.61 -0.81 17.23
N SER A 426 3.76 -0.54 17.84
CA SER A 426 4.62 -1.61 18.40
C SER A 426 3.98 -2.35 19.57
N LYS A 427 3.17 -1.66 20.39
CA LYS A 427 2.44 -2.23 21.53
C LYS A 427 1.30 -3.14 21.09
N PHE A 428 0.75 -2.90 19.90
CA PHE A 428 -0.31 -3.75 19.33
C PHE A 428 0.19 -5.12 18.86
N LYS A 429 1.49 -5.43 18.93
CA LYS A 429 1.99 -6.79 18.73
C LYS A 429 1.34 -7.83 19.65
N VAL A 430 0.78 -7.43 20.79
CA VAL A 430 -0.01 -8.29 21.68
C VAL A 430 -1.20 -8.98 20.97
N TYR A 431 -1.70 -8.43 19.86
CA TYR A 431 -2.72 -9.09 19.04
C TYR A 431 -2.25 -10.42 18.46
N SER A 432 -0.95 -10.62 18.22
CA SER A 432 -0.41 -11.91 17.76
C SER A 432 -0.62 -13.01 18.82
N GLU A 433 -0.28 -12.74 20.08
CA GLU A 433 -0.49 -13.64 21.23
C GLU A 433 -1.98 -13.94 21.40
N TYR A 434 -2.83 -12.90 21.37
CA TYR A 434 -4.27 -13.06 21.48
C TYR A 434 -4.83 -13.94 20.35
N SER A 435 -4.39 -13.71 19.11
CA SER A 435 -4.86 -14.45 17.95
C SER A 435 -4.51 -15.95 18.01
N ALA A 436 -3.32 -16.28 18.53
CA ALA A 436 -2.90 -17.65 18.77
C ALA A 436 -3.76 -18.31 19.86
N ALA A 437 -4.00 -17.61 20.97
CA ALA A 437 -4.85 -18.10 22.05
C ALA A 437 -6.31 -18.30 21.62
N TYR A 438 -6.83 -17.39 20.79
CA TYR A 438 -8.16 -17.50 20.18
C TYR A 438 -8.29 -18.73 19.28
N LEU A 439 -7.30 -19.01 18.43
CA LEU A 439 -7.31 -20.20 17.58
C LEU A 439 -7.34 -21.49 18.41
N ARG A 440 -6.54 -21.57 19.48
CA ARG A 440 -6.53 -22.71 20.40
C ARG A 440 -7.88 -22.88 21.12
N PHE A 441 -8.48 -21.77 21.55
CA PHE A 441 -9.79 -21.77 22.16
C PHE A 441 -10.85 -22.36 21.20
N GLN A 442 -10.85 -21.91 19.94
CA GLN A 442 -11.75 -22.42 18.89
C GLN A 442 -11.53 -23.92 18.61
N GLN A 443 -10.27 -24.36 18.56
CA GLN A 443 -9.93 -25.74 18.18
C GLN A 443 -10.12 -26.75 19.31
N THR A 444 -9.95 -26.35 20.57
CA THR A 444 -9.88 -27.25 21.73
C THR A 444 -11.01 -27.04 22.71
N ILE A 445 -11.26 -25.79 23.13
CA ILE A 445 -12.14 -25.49 24.27
C ILE A 445 -13.62 -25.56 23.86
N ILE A 446 -13.99 -25.04 22.68
CA ILE A 446 -15.38 -25.10 22.19
C ILE A 446 -15.87 -26.54 21.98
N LYS A 447 -14.95 -27.47 21.72
CA LYS A 447 -15.28 -28.90 21.54
C LYS A 447 -15.56 -29.61 22.87
N GLN A 448 -15.19 -29.03 24.01
CA GLN A 448 -15.47 -29.58 25.33
C GLN A 448 -16.86 -29.13 25.80
N SER A 449 -17.83 -30.04 25.78
CA SER A 449 -19.24 -29.75 26.12
C SER A 449 -19.39 -29.10 27.50
N ALA A 450 -18.75 -29.64 28.53
CA ALA A 450 -18.84 -29.13 29.89
C ALA A 450 -18.32 -27.69 30.05
N VAL A 451 -17.24 -27.33 29.35
CA VAL A 451 -16.68 -25.97 29.40
C VAL A 451 -17.56 -25.00 28.62
N ARG A 452 -18.03 -25.40 27.44
CA ARG A 452 -18.98 -24.60 26.65
C ARG A 452 -20.28 -24.34 27.40
N ASP A 453 -20.82 -25.34 28.10
CA ASP A 453 -22.04 -25.19 28.88
C ASP A 453 -21.83 -24.23 30.05
N LYS A 454 -20.70 -24.37 30.77
CA LYS A 454 -20.31 -23.42 31.84
C LYS A 454 -20.14 -21.99 31.31
N LEU A 455 -19.54 -21.82 30.13
CA LEU A 455 -19.36 -20.51 29.50
C LEU A 455 -20.68 -19.89 29.08
N ARG A 456 -21.64 -20.69 28.62
CA ARG A 456 -22.99 -20.23 28.32
C ARG A 456 -23.72 -19.78 29.57
N ASP A 457 -23.62 -20.52 30.67
CA ASP A 457 -24.29 -20.20 31.93
C ASP A 457 -23.76 -18.91 32.58
N LEU A 458 -22.51 -18.55 32.26
CA LEU A 458 -21.90 -17.28 32.69
C LEU A 458 -22.41 -16.07 31.91
N ASN A 459 -23.12 -16.25 30.79
CA ASN A 459 -23.66 -15.14 30.01
C ASN A 459 -24.92 -14.55 30.69
N GLU A 460 -24.70 -13.60 31.61
CA GLU A 460 -25.74 -12.97 32.44
C GLU A 460 -26.88 -12.31 31.66
N SER A 461 -26.62 -11.80 30.45
CA SER A 461 -27.65 -11.12 29.64
C SER A 461 -28.47 -12.08 28.78
N GLY A 462 -28.00 -13.32 28.58
CA GLY A 462 -28.57 -14.28 27.65
C GLY A 462 -28.53 -13.86 26.17
N GLN A 463 -27.98 -12.69 25.84
CA GLN A 463 -27.94 -12.20 24.46
C GLN A 463 -26.75 -12.81 23.70
N GLN A 464 -26.97 -13.17 22.43
CA GLN A 464 -25.94 -13.82 21.60
C GLN A 464 -24.78 -12.89 21.24
N ASN A 465 -25.03 -11.58 21.13
CA ASN A 465 -24.00 -10.55 20.88
C ASN A 465 -23.05 -10.36 22.08
N GLU A 466 -23.45 -10.80 23.28
CA GLU A 466 -22.65 -10.74 24.51
C GLU A 466 -22.14 -12.12 24.98
N SER A 467 -22.35 -13.16 24.16
CA SER A 467 -21.76 -14.47 24.43
C SER A 467 -20.24 -14.40 24.46
N VAL A 468 -19.61 -15.36 25.15
CA VAL A 468 -18.16 -15.44 25.20
C VAL A 468 -17.55 -15.54 23.79
N GLU A 469 -18.19 -16.29 22.89
CA GLU A 469 -17.72 -16.48 21.51
C GLU A 469 -17.78 -15.17 20.72
N SER A 470 -18.85 -14.39 20.90
CA SER A 470 -19.02 -13.07 20.29
C SER A 470 -18.01 -12.06 20.82
N LEU A 471 -17.80 -12.02 22.14
CA LEU A 471 -16.85 -11.10 22.76
C LEU A 471 -15.40 -11.45 22.38
N MET A 472 -15.06 -12.74 22.30
CA MET A 472 -13.69 -13.20 21.99
C MET A 472 -13.26 -12.95 20.54
N ILE A 473 -14.18 -12.85 19.58
CA ILE A 473 -13.79 -12.54 18.19
C ILE A 473 -13.53 -11.03 17.97
N LYS A 474 -14.11 -10.16 18.81
CA LYS A 474 -14.02 -8.69 18.65
C LYS A 474 -12.58 -8.17 18.56
N PRO A 475 -11.59 -8.63 19.36
CA PRO A 475 -10.21 -8.22 19.19
C PRO A 475 -9.62 -8.51 17.81
N ILE A 476 -9.90 -9.69 17.25
CA ILE A 476 -9.44 -10.08 15.91
C ILE A 476 -10.06 -9.18 14.84
N GLN A 477 -11.33 -8.80 15.03
CA GLN A 477 -12.00 -7.86 14.15
C GLN A 477 -11.44 -6.44 14.30
N ARG A 478 -11.17 -5.99 15.54
CA ARG A 478 -10.74 -4.61 15.82
C ARG A 478 -9.40 -4.27 15.20
N VAL A 479 -8.41 -5.17 15.30
CA VAL A 479 -7.07 -4.92 14.70
C VAL A 479 -7.14 -4.69 13.18
N LEU A 480 -8.12 -5.27 12.51
CA LEU A 480 -8.37 -5.09 11.07
C LEU A 480 -9.13 -3.79 10.74
N LYS A 481 -9.80 -3.16 11.72
CA LYS A 481 -10.53 -1.90 11.51
C LYS A 481 -9.63 -0.67 11.54
N TYR A 482 -8.53 -0.69 12.28
CA TYR A 482 -7.63 0.47 12.36
C TYR A 482 -7.08 0.95 11.00
N PRO A 483 -6.61 0.06 10.09
CA PRO A 483 -6.24 0.49 8.74
C PRO A 483 -7.40 1.14 7.98
N LEU A 484 -8.63 0.62 8.12
CA LEU A 484 -9.81 1.16 7.44
C LEU A 484 -10.18 2.56 7.91
N PHE A 485 -10.11 2.81 9.23
CA PHE A 485 -10.30 4.15 9.78
C PHE A 485 -9.26 5.14 9.23
N LEU A 486 -7.99 4.74 9.20
CA LEU A 486 -6.93 5.57 8.65
C LEU A 486 -7.12 5.85 7.16
N GLU A 487 -7.57 4.87 6.37
CA GLU A 487 -7.91 5.04 4.95
C GLU A 487 -9.07 6.03 4.75
N GLN A 488 -10.14 5.91 5.54
CA GLN A 488 -11.28 6.84 5.50
C GLN A 488 -10.86 8.27 5.87
N MET A 489 -10.02 8.43 6.90
CA MET A 489 -9.48 9.73 7.29
C MET A 489 -8.58 10.33 6.19
N ILE A 490 -7.73 9.51 5.55
CA ILE A 490 -6.89 9.91 4.41
C ILE A 490 -7.71 10.40 3.21
N GLN A 491 -8.80 9.70 2.88
CA GLN A 491 -9.70 10.06 1.78
C GLN A 491 -10.43 11.39 2.00
N SER A 492 -10.58 11.78 3.27
CA SER A 492 -11.18 13.05 3.67
C SER A 492 -10.17 14.21 3.67
N CYS A 493 -8.87 13.94 3.51
CA CYS A 493 -7.83 14.97 3.47
C CYS A 493 -7.58 15.50 2.03
N PRO A 494 -7.17 16.78 1.87
CA PRO A 494 -6.65 17.28 0.60
C PRO A 494 -5.42 16.49 0.15
N LYS A 495 -5.26 16.32 -1.17
CA LYS A 495 -4.09 15.64 -1.75
C LYS A 495 -2.80 16.38 -1.38
N GLU A 496 -1.76 15.61 -1.07
CA GLU A 496 -0.40 16.09 -0.73
C GLU A 496 -0.30 16.96 0.54
N SER A 497 -1.38 17.05 1.31
CA SER A 497 -1.39 17.71 2.62
C SER A 497 -0.46 17.03 3.63
N VAL A 498 -0.06 17.77 4.68
CA VAL A 498 0.81 17.24 5.74
C VAL A 498 0.08 16.12 6.50
N GLU A 499 -1.21 16.34 6.76
CA GLU A 499 -2.14 15.42 7.38
C GLU A 499 -2.23 14.11 6.61
N GLN A 500 -2.42 14.17 5.28
CA GLN A 500 -2.46 12.97 4.44
C GLN A 500 -1.14 12.19 4.48
N ARG A 501 0.01 12.86 4.43
CA ARG A 501 1.32 12.19 4.48
C ARG A 501 1.55 11.48 5.81
N GLN A 502 1.24 12.14 6.93
CA GLN A 502 1.40 11.57 8.26
C GLN A 502 0.42 10.41 8.50
N ALA A 503 -0.82 10.55 8.06
CA ALA A 503 -1.83 9.50 8.12
C ALA A 503 -1.44 8.28 7.27
N SER A 504 -0.86 8.51 6.08
CA SER A 504 -0.37 7.43 5.21
C SER A 504 0.79 6.67 5.86
N GLN A 505 1.65 7.36 6.60
CA GLN A 505 2.69 6.71 7.40
C GLN A 505 2.08 5.84 8.50
N ALA A 506 1.08 6.34 9.23
CA ALA A 506 0.35 5.56 10.23
C ALA A 506 -0.31 4.32 9.62
N LEU A 507 -0.96 4.47 8.47
CA LEU A 507 -1.60 3.37 7.73
C LEU A 507 -0.57 2.29 7.36
N SER A 508 0.57 2.69 6.81
CA SER A 508 1.66 1.76 6.46
C SER A 508 2.16 0.98 7.68
N ARG A 509 2.27 1.62 8.85
CA ARG A 509 2.64 0.94 10.10
C ARG A 509 1.58 -0.09 10.53
N MET A 510 0.31 0.28 10.46
CA MET A 510 -0.80 -0.60 10.84
C MET A 510 -0.98 -1.77 9.86
N GLN A 511 -0.75 -1.57 8.57
CA GLN A 511 -0.71 -2.65 7.58
C GLN A 511 0.47 -3.60 7.84
N ALA A 512 1.65 -3.07 8.17
CA ALA A 512 2.80 -3.90 8.55
C ALA A 512 2.53 -4.70 9.84
N LEU A 513 1.80 -4.14 10.79
CA LEU A 513 1.33 -4.88 11.97
C LEU A 513 0.36 -6.01 11.59
N ALA A 514 -0.58 -5.78 10.67
CA ALA A 514 -1.49 -6.83 10.21
C ALA A 514 -0.73 -7.99 9.53
N SER A 515 0.25 -7.67 8.66
CA SER A 515 1.14 -8.67 8.09
C SER A 515 1.95 -9.41 9.16
N TYR A 516 2.45 -8.70 10.18
CA TYR A 516 3.15 -9.32 11.31
C TYR A 516 2.25 -10.31 12.06
N VAL A 517 1.01 -9.92 12.43
CA VAL A 517 0.08 -10.80 13.14
C VAL A 517 -0.21 -12.06 12.33
N ASN A 518 -0.46 -11.92 11.02
CA ASN A 518 -0.69 -13.05 10.13
C ASN A 518 0.52 -13.99 10.05
N GLU A 519 1.74 -13.44 9.93
CA GLU A 519 2.95 -14.27 9.90
C GLU A 519 3.20 -14.95 11.26
N MET A 520 2.91 -14.28 12.38
CA MET A 520 3.01 -14.89 13.71
C MET A 520 2.01 -16.05 13.88
N GLN A 521 0.80 -15.94 13.33
CA GLN A 521 -0.15 -17.06 13.31
C GLN A 521 0.39 -18.25 12.53
N ARG A 522 0.95 -18.01 11.34
CA ARG A 522 1.57 -19.05 10.53
C ARG A 522 2.72 -19.76 11.26
N LEU A 523 3.62 -18.99 11.89
CA LEU A 523 4.71 -19.56 12.67
C LEU A 523 4.21 -20.31 13.92
N GLN A 524 3.13 -19.84 14.54
CA GLN A 524 2.50 -20.49 15.68
C GLN A 524 1.90 -21.85 15.28
N GLU A 525 1.32 -21.96 14.08
CA GLU A 525 0.83 -23.23 13.54
C GLU A 525 1.98 -24.20 13.22
N GLU A 526 3.06 -23.70 12.63
CA GLU A 526 4.21 -24.52 12.22
C GLU A 526 5.10 -24.96 13.40
N TYR A 527 5.41 -24.04 14.32
CA TYR A 527 6.40 -24.24 15.41
C TYR A 527 5.79 -24.22 16.82
N GLY A 528 4.50 -23.95 16.98
CA GLY A 528 3.88 -23.79 18.30
C GLY A 528 4.01 -25.02 19.20
N SER A 529 3.79 -26.21 18.66
CA SER A 529 3.94 -27.47 19.39
C SER A 529 5.39 -27.73 19.82
N LEU A 530 6.35 -27.36 18.96
CA LEU A 530 7.78 -27.43 19.26
C LEU A 530 8.14 -26.49 20.42
N PHE A 531 7.69 -25.24 20.38
CA PHE A 531 7.96 -24.26 21.43
C PHE A 531 7.37 -24.70 22.77
N GLU A 532 6.15 -25.24 22.80
CA GLU A 532 5.58 -25.81 24.02
C GLU A 532 6.39 -26.97 24.60
N GLN A 533 6.92 -27.85 23.76
CA GLN A 533 7.80 -28.93 24.21
C GLN A 533 9.10 -28.37 24.79
N ILE A 534 9.69 -27.35 24.16
CA ILE A 534 10.90 -26.68 24.63
C ILE A 534 10.65 -25.99 25.97
N ILE A 535 9.55 -25.24 26.10
CA ILE A 535 9.15 -24.55 27.34
C ILE A 535 8.94 -25.58 28.46
N ARG A 536 8.23 -26.68 28.18
CA ARG A 536 7.96 -27.73 29.16
C ARG A 536 9.25 -28.43 29.62
N ALA A 537 10.17 -28.72 28.69
CA ALA A 537 11.45 -29.36 29.00
C ALA A 537 12.40 -28.44 29.80
N ASN A 538 12.35 -27.12 29.57
CA ASN A 538 13.30 -26.16 30.12
C ASN A 538 12.68 -25.19 31.16
N LYS A 539 11.51 -25.52 31.72
CA LYS A 539 10.71 -24.61 32.56
C LYS A 539 11.51 -23.95 33.69
N ARG A 540 12.30 -24.73 34.45
CA ARG A 540 13.12 -24.21 35.56
C ARG A 540 14.17 -23.19 35.10
N TYR A 541 14.86 -23.49 34.00
CA TYR A 541 15.88 -22.62 33.42
C TYR A 541 15.26 -21.30 32.92
N LEU A 542 14.13 -21.38 32.21
CA LEU A 542 13.45 -20.20 31.67
C LEU A 542 12.97 -19.26 32.79
N THR A 543 12.33 -19.80 33.83
CA THR A 543 11.83 -19.00 34.96
C THR A 543 12.96 -18.36 35.77
N THR A 544 14.03 -19.11 36.08
CA THR A 544 15.17 -18.59 36.87
C THR A 544 15.88 -17.45 36.14
N ASN A 545 15.93 -17.51 34.82
CA ASN A 545 16.63 -16.53 33.99
C ASN A 545 15.75 -15.41 33.46
N ASN A 546 14.46 -15.39 33.83
CA ASN A 546 13.44 -14.47 33.31
C ASN A 546 13.39 -14.44 31.76
N ILE A 547 13.47 -15.61 31.16
CA ILE A 547 13.47 -15.81 29.71
C ILE A 547 12.07 -16.27 29.29
N SER A 548 11.50 -15.64 28.27
CA SER A 548 10.18 -15.98 27.74
C SER A 548 10.27 -16.36 26.27
N ILE A 549 9.64 -17.48 25.91
CA ILE A 549 9.43 -17.91 24.52
C ILE A 549 7.97 -17.58 24.19
N ASP A 550 7.77 -16.37 23.68
CA ASP A 550 6.45 -15.86 23.29
C ASP A 550 6.59 -15.13 21.95
N PHE A 551 5.70 -15.45 20.99
CA PHE A 551 5.66 -14.81 19.69
C PHE A 551 5.40 -13.29 19.76
N SER A 552 4.79 -12.79 20.84
CA SER A 552 4.66 -11.34 21.07
C SER A 552 6.03 -10.64 21.18
N GLN A 553 7.05 -11.38 21.65
CA GLN A 553 8.42 -10.92 21.83
C GLN A 553 9.35 -11.30 20.68
N LEU A 554 8.83 -11.94 19.62
CA LEU A 554 9.63 -12.29 18.46
C LEU A 554 9.98 -11.02 17.67
N ILE A 555 11.29 -10.81 17.46
CA ILE A 555 11.83 -9.66 16.73
C ILE A 555 12.05 -10.04 15.27
N MET A 556 12.62 -11.23 15.04
CA MET A 556 12.93 -11.74 13.70
C MET A 556 13.02 -13.27 13.71
N PHE A 557 12.77 -13.90 12.56
CA PHE A 557 13.19 -15.28 12.30
C PHE A 557 13.88 -15.35 10.93
N ALA A 558 14.72 -16.36 10.73
CA ALA A 558 15.40 -16.59 9.46
C ALA A 558 15.70 -18.08 9.25
N HIS A 559 15.61 -18.52 8.00
CA HIS A 559 16.13 -19.83 7.58
C HIS A 559 17.64 -19.70 7.32
N LEU A 560 18.43 -20.48 8.05
CA LEU A 560 19.89 -20.43 8.07
C LEU A 560 20.48 -21.82 7.88
N LYS A 561 21.77 -21.86 7.53
CA LYS A 561 22.59 -23.07 7.55
C LYS A 561 23.52 -23.06 8.76
N TRP A 562 23.40 -24.06 9.62
CA TRP A 562 24.28 -24.30 10.75
C TRP A 562 25.45 -25.20 10.32
N LEU A 563 26.61 -24.57 10.10
CA LEU A 563 27.77 -25.19 9.45
C LEU A 563 28.55 -26.13 10.37
N ASN A 564 28.58 -25.87 11.67
CA ASN A 564 29.26 -26.69 12.67
C ASN A 564 28.28 -27.51 13.54
N SER A 565 27.17 -27.95 12.96
CA SER A 565 26.23 -28.85 13.62
C SER A 565 26.79 -30.28 13.70
N ASP A 566 26.47 -30.99 14.78
CA ASP A 566 26.83 -32.41 14.97
C ASP A 566 26.19 -33.32 13.91
N ASP A 567 25.02 -32.94 13.36
CA ASP A 567 24.31 -33.67 12.30
C ASP A 567 24.68 -33.13 10.91
N LYS A 568 25.89 -33.47 10.43
CA LYS A 568 26.47 -32.99 9.14
C LYS A 568 25.59 -33.22 7.90
N LYS A 569 24.58 -34.11 7.97
CA LYS A 569 23.65 -34.38 6.86
C LYS A 569 22.50 -33.38 6.75
N ASN A 570 22.25 -32.56 7.78
CA ASN A 570 21.12 -31.61 7.78
C ASN A 570 21.53 -30.28 8.42
N SER A 571 22.20 -29.44 7.63
CA SER A 571 22.66 -28.12 8.08
C SER A 571 21.53 -27.07 8.12
N ASP A 572 20.37 -27.34 7.53
CA ASP A 572 19.28 -26.37 7.52
C ASP A 572 18.66 -26.24 8.92
N CYS A 573 18.48 -24.98 9.35
CA CYS A 573 17.89 -24.61 10.62
C CYS A 573 17.08 -23.32 10.50
N VAL A 574 16.22 -23.09 11.47
CA VAL A 574 15.47 -21.84 11.61
C VAL A 574 15.91 -21.20 12.92
N ALA A 575 16.39 -19.96 12.84
CA ALA A 575 16.74 -19.17 14.01
C ALA A 575 15.65 -18.15 14.30
N PHE A 576 15.23 -18.08 15.57
CA PHE A 576 14.25 -17.14 16.08
C PHE A 576 14.94 -16.21 17.08
N VAL A 577 14.85 -14.90 16.85
CA VAL A 577 15.40 -13.87 17.73
C VAL A 577 14.25 -13.25 18.52
N PHE A 578 14.16 -13.59 19.80
CA PHE A 578 13.24 -12.98 20.76
C PHE A 578 13.91 -11.83 21.51
N ALA A 579 13.12 -11.05 22.24
CA ALA A 579 13.65 -9.99 23.10
C ALA A 579 14.63 -10.50 24.17
N THR A 580 14.44 -11.74 24.66
CA THR A 580 15.23 -12.31 25.77
C THR A 580 16.16 -13.45 25.37
N LEU A 581 15.96 -14.09 24.22
CA LEU A 581 16.77 -15.22 23.75
C LEU A 581 16.85 -15.31 22.22
N ILE A 582 17.81 -16.08 21.73
CA ILE A 582 17.83 -16.66 20.38
C ILE A 582 17.58 -18.17 20.49
N LEU A 583 16.67 -18.67 19.67
CA LEU A 583 16.36 -20.09 19.57
C LEU A 583 16.78 -20.59 18.18
N ILE A 584 17.67 -21.59 18.14
CA ILE A 584 18.08 -22.24 16.89
C ILE A 584 17.45 -23.62 16.82
N CYS A 585 16.58 -23.82 15.83
CA CYS A 585 15.82 -25.05 15.61
C CYS A 585 16.32 -25.77 14.35
N PRO A 586 16.96 -26.94 14.43
CA PRO A 586 17.33 -27.72 13.24
C PRO A 586 16.09 -28.29 12.54
N HIS A 587 16.15 -28.45 11.21
CA HIS A 587 15.01 -28.78 10.33
C HIS A 587 14.21 -30.07 10.71
N LYS A 588 14.76 -30.96 11.55
CA LYS A 588 14.07 -32.16 12.05
C LYS A 588 13.15 -31.92 13.26
N ASN A 589 12.87 -30.66 13.64
CA ASN A 589 11.84 -30.24 14.62
C ASN A 589 11.76 -31.05 15.94
N LYS A 590 12.89 -31.61 16.42
CA LYS A 590 12.94 -32.26 17.74
C LYS A 590 13.33 -31.23 18.79
N ALA A 591 12.50 -31.04 19.81
CA ALA A 591 12.73 -30.10 20.91
C ALA A 591 14.11 -30.25 21.57
N LYS A 592 14.61 -31.50 21.68
CA LYS A 592 15.92 -31.82 22.30
C LYS A 592 17.13 -31.28 21.53
N ASN A 593 16.97 -31.01 20.23
CA ASN A 593 18.07 -30.56 19.37
C ASN A 593 18.05 -29.03 19.17
N CYS A 594 17.08 -28.33 19.77
CA CYS A 594 17.00 -26.88 19.70
C CYS A 594 17.97 -26.26 20.71
N ARG A 595 18.66 -25.17 20.31
CA ARG A 595 19.61 -24.47 21.17
C ARG A 595 19.00 -23.16 21.64
N ILE A 596 18.97 -22.95 22.96
CA ILE A 596 18.49 -21.72 23.60
C ILE A 596 19.73 -20.91 23.99
N ILE A 597 19.85 -19.71 23.45
CA ILE A 597 20.96 -18.79 23.70
C ILE A 597 20.37 -17.51 24.29
N PRO A 598 20.55 -17.22 25.60
CA PRO A 598 20.08 -15.97 26.17
C PRO A 598 20.73 -14.76 25.50
N ILE A 599 19.97 -13.70 25.25
CA ILE A 599 20.49 -12.47 24.62
C ILE A 599 21.57 -11.77 25.46
N ARG A 600 21.62 -12.03 26.78
CA ARG A 600 22.66 -11.48 27.67
C ARG A 600 24.02 -12.18 27.52
N ASP A 601 24.00 -13.42 27.05
CA ASP A 601 25.15 -14.32 27.06
C ASP A 601 25.64 -14.53 25.61
N ILE A 602 25.52 -13.48 24.76
CA ILE A 602 25.83 -13.58 23.33
C ILE A 602 26.87 -12.56 22.89
N GLU A 603 27.87 -13.06 22.19
CA GLU A 603 28.83 -12.26 21.43
C GLU A 603 28.67 -12.55 19.93
N ILE A 604 28.66 -11.49 19.12
CA ILE A 604 28.50 -11.60 17.67
C ILE A 604 29.86 -11.32 17.04
N ASN A 605 30.38 -12.29 16.30
CA ASN A 605 31.55 -12.07 15.47
C ASN A 605 31.16 -12.04 13.99
N GLU A 606 31.27 -10.87 13.37
CA GLU A 606 31.15 -10.70 11.93
C GLU A 606 32.45 -11.17 11.30
N SER A 607 32.63 -12.48 11.20
CA SER A 607 33.84 -13.04 10.60
C SER A 607 34.02 -12.52 9.18
N GLU A 608 35.17 -11.87 8.91
CA GLU A 608 35.68 -11.54 7.57
C GLU A 608 36.17 -12.78 6.81
N THR A 609 36.00 -13.97 7.38
CA THR A 609 36.31 -15.24 6.71
C THR A 609 35.56 -15.34 5.40
N ALA A 610 36.33 -15.33 4.31
CA ALA A 610 35.94 -15.40 2.91
C ALA A 610 34.49 -15.86 2.71
N SER A 611 33.61 -14.92 2.42
CA SER A 611 32.33 -15.23 1.79
C SER A 611 32.62 -16.12 0.59
N THR A 612 32.25 -17.39 0.66
CA THR A 612 32.14 -18.18 -0.56
C THR A 612 31.07 -17.50 -1.42
N ASN A 613 31.24 -17.48 -2.75
CA ASN A 613 30.43 -16.69 -3.70
C ASN A 613 28.88 -16.87 -3.59
N THR A 614 28.38 -17.73 -2.72
CA THR A 614 26.96 -18.09 -2.57
C THR A 614 26.40 -18.00 -1.15
N LEU A 615 27.22 -17.82 -0.10
CA LEU A 615 26.74 -17.81 1.30
C LEU A 615 27.41 -16.73 2.16
N PHE A 616 26.58 -16.02 2.93
CA PHE A 616 26.99 -14.99 3.88
C PHE A 616 27.10 -15.59 5.28
N VAL A 617 28.32 -15.81 5.75
CA VAL A 617 28.63 -16.45 7.03
C VAL A 617 28.74 -15.42 8.15
N PHE A 618 28.33 -15.80 9.37
CA PHE A 618 28.51 -15.06 10.60
C PHE A 618 28.57 -16.03 11.79
N VAL A 619 29.08 -15.55 12.92
CA VAL A 619 29.31 -16.39 14.10
C VAL A 619 28.56 -15.83 15.31
N LEU A 620 27.84 -16.70 16.01
CA LEU A 620 27.27 -16.41 17.33
C LEU A 620 28.05 -17.20 18.38
N ILE A 621 28.53 -16.53 19.41
CA ILE A 621 29.24 -17.14 20.53
C ILE A 621 28.33 -17.05 21.75
N HIS A 622 27.97 -18.20 22.31
CA HIS A 622 27.23 -18.28 23.57
C HIS A 622 28.24 -18.35 24.71
N LEU A 623 28.31 -17.26 25.47
CA LEU A 623 29.20 -17.08 26.60
C LEU A 623 28.71 -17.92 27.78
N ASN A 624 29.50 -18.89 28.20
CA ASN A 624 29.11 -19.83 29.26
C ASN A 624 30.20 -19.88 30.33
N ALA A 625 29.82 -20.13 31.58
CA ALA A 625 30.76 -20.10 32.71
C ALA A 625 31.88 -21.16 32.66
N HIS A 626 31.76 -22.17 31.78
CA HIS A 626 32.68 -23.30 31.71
C HIS A 626 33.34 -23.47 30.33
N ASP A 627 32.60 -23.26 29.23
CA ASP A 627 33.12 -23.29 27.86
C ASP A 627 32.20 -22.50 26.94
N ASP A 628 32.77 -21.62 26.12
CA ASP A 628 32.02 -20.85 25.12
C ASP A 628 31.61 -21.74 23.95
N ILE A 629 30.34 -21.66 23.57
CA ILE A 629 29.80 -22.46 22.47
C ILE A 629 29.69 -21.59 21.22
N VAL A 630 30.42 -21.95 20.18
CA VAL A 630 30.47 -21.21 18.91
C VAL A 630 29.49 -21.81 17.91
N TYR A 631 28.65 -20.97 17.29
CA TYR A 631 27.71 -21.33 16.24
C TYR A 631 28.08 -20.64 14.93
N HIS A 632 28.50 -21.43 13.93
CA HIS A 632 28.77 -20.95 12.58
C HIS A 632 27.47 -21.01 11.75
N LEU A 633 26.92 -19.84 11.44
CA LEU A 633 25.66 -19.70 10.71
C LEU A 633 25.87 -19.03 9.35
N ALA A 634 25.08 -19.44 8.37
CA ALA A 634 25.14 -18.86 7.03
C ALA A 634 23.74 -18.65 6.44
N CYS A 635 23.59 -17.62 5.60
CA CYS A 635 22.38 -17.38 4.81
C CYS A 635 22.71 -17.07 3.36
N CYS A 636 21.73 -17.22 2.47
CA CYS A 636 21.89 -17.00 1.02
C CYS A 636 21.80 -15.53 0.59
N GLN A 637 21.38 -14.63 1.48
CA GLN A 637 21.19 -13.21 1.19
C GLN A 637 21.92 -12.34 2.22
N ALA A 638 22.60 -11.29 1.74
CA ALA A 638 23.32 -10.34 2.58
C ALA A 638 22.35 -9.52 3.45
N GLU A 639 21.17 -9.25 2.92
CA GLU A 639 20.09 -8.50 3.58
C GLU A 639 19.62 -9.27 4.82
N ILE A 640 19.44 -10.59 4.71
CA ILE A 640 19.04 -11.45 5.83
C ILE A 640 20.11 -11.44 6.92
N LYS A 641 21.40 -11.60 6.57
CA LYS A 641 22.51 -11.48 7.55
C LYS A 641 22.44 -10.14 8.27
N THR A 642 22.37 -9.06 7.51
CA THR A 642 22.37 -7.69 8.04
C THR A 642 21.18 -7.45 8.97
N GLN A 643 19.98 -7.89 8.55
CA GLN A 643 18.75 -7.71 9.33
C GLN A 643 18.73 -8.60 10.58
N PHE A 644 19.24 -9.83 10.48
CA PHE A 644 19.36 -10.76 11.61
C PHE A 644 20.29 -10.18 12.67
N LEU A 645 21.50 -9.77 12.30
CA LEU A 645 22.47 -9.19 13.23
C LEU A 645 21.96 -7.87 13.84
N LYS A 646 21.30 -7.01 13.04
CA LYS A 646 20.63 -5.80 13.55
C LYS A 646 19.55 -6.15 14.59
N SER A 647 18.78 -7.21 14.36
CA SER A 647 17.72 -7.65 15.28
C SER A 647 18.29 -8.17 16.59
N VAL A 648 19.38 -8.94 16.55
CA VAL A 648 20.08 -9.42 17.76
C VAL A 648 20.64 -8.24 18.56
N ARG A 649 21.33 -7.30 17.90
CA ARG A 649 21.85 -6.08 18.56
C ARG A 649 20.74 -5.25 19.20
N LYS A 650 19.61 -5.10 18.50
CA LYS A 650 18.43 -4.40 19.02
C LYS A 650 17.86 -5.10 20.26
N ALA A 651 17.78 -6.43 20.27
CA ALA A 651 17.35 -7.18 21.44
C ALA A 651 18.26 -6.93 22.65
N ALA A 652 19.58 -6.96 22.43
CA ALA A 652 20.57 -6.67 23.47
C ALA A 652 20.50 -5.23 24.00
N GLN A 653 20.24 -4.26 23.13
CA GLN A 653 20.15 -2.84 23.50
C GLN A 653 18.85 -2.52 24.27
N ASN A 654 17.71 -3.07 23.86
CA ASN A 654 16.42 -2.82 24.51
C ASN A 654 16.42 -3.24 25.99
N ARG A 655 17.14 -4.31 26.33
CA ARG A 655 17.26 -4.77 27.71
C ARG A 655 18.04 -3.79 28.60
N ARG A 656 19.11 -3.16 28.10
CA ARG A 656 19.89 -2.17 28.87
C ARG A 656 19.01 -0.99 29.31
N VAL A 657 18.05 -0.60 28.47
CA VAL A 657 17.06 0.45 28.77
C VAL A 657 16.11 -0.02 29.88
N GLU A 658 15.56 -1.23 29.79
CA GLU A 658 14.67 -1.78 30.83
C GLU A 658 15.37 -2.03 32.18
N GLU A 659 16.64 -2.44 32.19
CA GLU A 659 17.43 -2.59 33.42
C GLU A 659 17.81 -1.24 34.04
N SER A 660 18.07 -0.21 33.22
CA SER A 660 18.30 1.15 33.71
C SER A 660 17.05 1.79 34.32
N ALA A 661 15.85 1.44 33.80
CA ALA A 661 14.56 1.88 34.35
C ALA A 661 14.13 1.12 35.62
N LYS A 662 14.76 -0.04 35.90
CA LYS A 662 14.50 -0.88 37.08
C LYS A 662 15.51 -0.70 38.22
N ARG A 663 16.51 0.18 38.09
CA ARG A 663 17.35 0.52 39.24
C ARG A 663 16.46 1.13 40.31
N PRO A 664 16.43 0.60 41.54
CA PRO A 664 15.80 1.32 42.63
C PRO A 664 16.50 2.68 42.73
N VAL A 665 15.71 3.73 42.93
CA VAL A 665 16.23 5.02 43.39
C VAL A 665 16.76 4.77 44.81
N SER A 666 17.95 4.19 44.90
CA SER A 666 18.70 4.09 46.13
C SER A 666 19.14 5.51 46.45
N GLY A 667 18.51 6.08 47.47
CA GLY A 667 18.78 7.42 47.95
C GLY A 667 20.25 7.62 48.23
N SER A 668 20.87 8.51 47.45
CA SER A 668 21.97 9.31 47.96
C SER A 668 21.34 10.57 48.56
N SER A 669 21.25 10.60 49.88
CA SER A 669 21.02 11.82 50.65
C SER A 669 22.02 12.89 50.19
N HIS A 670 21.51 13.96 49.61
CA HIS A 670 22.17 15.26 49.67
C HIS A 670 21.38 16.07 50.69
N SER A 671 21.85 15.98 51.93
CA SER A 671 21.59 16.95 52.97
C SER A 671 22.46 18.18 52.73
N ASP A 672 21.81 19.33 52.87
CA ASP A 672 22.33 20.66 53.24
C ASP A 672 22.98 21.59 52.20
N GLY A 673 22.30 22.74 52.06
CA GLY A 673 22.83 24.04 51.65
C GLY A 673 22.47 24.43 50.22
N GLY A 674 21.62 25.42 49.91
CA GLY A 674 20.95 26.43 50.72
C GLY A 674 20.48 27.51 49.74
N TYR A 675 19.18 27.84 49.76
CA TYR A 675 18.68 29.08 49.18
C TYR A 675 18.90 30.18 50.22
N GLY A 676 19.72 31.17 49.89
CA GLY A 676 20.00 32.31 50.74
C GLY A 676 20.32 33.53 49.89
N SER A 677 19.34 34.41 49.80
CA SER A 677 19.30 35.64 49.01
C SER A 677 20.51 36.56 49.20
N GLU A 678 20.90 37.22 48.12
CA GLU A 678 21.78 38.39 48.13
C GLU A 678 21.22 39.47 49.07
N LYS A 679 22.05 39.89 50.03
CA LYS A 679 22.05 41.27 50.54
C LYS A 679 23.49 41.73 50.77
N HIS A 680 23.84 42.80 50.07
CA HIS A 680 24.87 43.75 50.42
C HIS A 680 24.70 44.22 51.88
N GLU A 681 25.78 44.25 52.67
CA GLU A 681 26.32 45.46 53.31
C GLU A 681 27.52 45.14 54.23
N GLU A 682 28.61 45.86 53.95
CA GLU A 682 29.55 46.52 54.87
C GLU A 682 30.17 45.84 56.11
N LYS A 683 31.51 46.03 56.17
CA LYS A 683 32.36 46.30 57.36
C LYS A 683 32.59 45.09 58.30
N LYS A 684 33.80 44.80 58.76
CA LYS A 684 34.91 45.66 59.21
C LYS A 684 36.12 44.75 59.50
N PHE A 685 37.31 45.28 59.21
CA PHE A 685 38.67 44.89 59.65
C PHE A 685 39.28 43.57 59.15
#